data_AF-A3QP57-F1
#
_entry.id   AF-A3QP57-F1
#
_cell.length_a   1.000
_cell.length_b   1.000
_cell.length_c   1.000
_cell.angle_alpha   90.00
_cell.angle_beta   90.00
_cell.angle_gamma   90.00
#
_symmetry.space_group_name_H-M   'P 1'
#
loop_
_entity.id
_entity.type
_entity.pdbx_description
1 polymer ?
#
loop_
_entity_poly.entity_id
_entity_poly.type
_entity_poly.pdbx_seq_one_letter_code
_entity_poly.pdbx_strand_id
1 'polypeptide(L)'
;MQVITCALFALVSLPVSSTVSEADSCPAVCECSEWKTHTISCFDIDILPRFPASTETLWLFETSLSSVPADAFSSMVNISRIYISVDITLQRLERHSFYSLRKITHIEIRNAKSLTYIDPEAFKNLPNLKYLGIFNTGLTFFPDLSNIHSNDMNFILEIVDHPYITEIPTNSFRGITSDVLTVMLYGNGFREIQHHAFNGTKLDQVDLHRNKYLTKMDERAFAGTISGPMLLDVSLTGITTLPTTGMDTLRELKARNAWALKKLPPIKTFKHLTIANLTYPSHCCGFKNLKKKRGFLEYIICNLTAFYDQHHKRSVGPLRIPSLQGESVVETIPDQEPNDGGHRESQEDWTRGDFHGSLHYHAYFGGQPDEDVGFGETLKNPQEDTSQDFDSRYDYVVCEEGEEVSCAPVPDEFNPCEDIMGFGFLRVSVWFVSLLAVLGNVVVLLVLLTSHYKLSVSRFLMCHLAFADLCMGIYLLLIASVDLHTRAEYFNHAIDWQTGPGCGLAGFFTVFASELSVYTLTVITLERWYAITFAMRLDRKLHLHHAAAVMLGGWLFCLLLALLPLVGVSSYQKVSICLPMDTQSTVAQVYILSVLVLNILAFLVICACYFKIYCAVHNPHYRSGSKDTNIAKRMAVLIFTDFLCMAPISFYAMSAVLDRPLITVSNSKILLVLFYPLNSCANPFLYAIFTKAFRGDVFILLSKVGLCQQRAQLFRGQTVSSKGSSGTSQVRRDKDKVKKGGSGGQEEVPIHLKMCSGHTYHQAVCQQTNPEESQSLNT
;
A
#
# COMPACT_ATOMS: atom_id res chain seq x y z
N MET A 1 -16.59 87.20 61.62
CA MET A 1 -17.52 87.58 62.70
C MET A 1 -18.54 88.53 62.07
N GLN A 2 -19.86 88.28 62.11
CA GLN A 2 -20.61 87.14 62.67
C GLN A 2 -21.99 87.03 61.98
N VAL A 3 -22.44 85.78 61.75
CA VAL A 3 -23.83 85.28 61.97
C VAL A 3 -25.01 85.89 61.18
N ILE A 4 -25.51 85.09 60.22
CA ILE A 4 -26.92 84.73 59.93
C ILE A 4 -27.98 85.84 59.75
N THR A 5 -28.51 85.98 58.52
CA THR A 5 -29.96 86.01 58.12
C THR A 5 -30.08 86.48 56.65
N CYS A 6 -30.07 85.65 55.59
CA CYS A 6 -30.35 84.21 55.42
C CYS A 6 -31.85 83.80 55.44
N ALA A 7 -32.76 84.67 54.96
CA ALA A 7 -34.23 84.41 55.04
C ALA A 7 -35.08 84.87 53.83
N LEU A 8 -34.51 85.16 52.64
CA LEU A 8 -35.28 85.75 51.52
C LEU A 8 -34.93 85.26 50.09
N PHE A 9 -34.19 84.15 49.96
CA PHE A 9 -33.84 83.54 48.66
C PHE A 9 -34.32 82.07 48.53
N ALA A 10 -35.36 81.70 49.29
CA ALA A 10 -35.88 80.34 49.39
C ALA A 10 -37.21 80.16 48.63
N LEU A 11 -37.21 80.41 47.32
CA LEU A 11 -38.24 79.99 46.36
C LEU A 11 -37.64 80.05 44.94
N VAL A 12 -38.05 79.15 44.04
CA VAL A 12 -37.54 79.00 42.65
C VAL A 12 -36.08 78.53 42.54
N SER A 13 -35.79 77.34 43.07
CA SER A 13 -35.07 76.29 42.32
C SER A 13 -35.06 74.96 43.10
N LEU A 14 -35.74 73.95 42.55
CA LEU A 14 -35.65 72.56 43.01
C LEU A 14 -34.81 71.76 42.00
N PRO A 15 -33.50 71.54 42.24
CA PRO A 15 -32.86 70.33 41.74
C PRO A 15 -33.37 69.15 42.59
N VAL A 16 -33.89 68.11 41.94
CA VAL A 16 -34.22 66.86 42.63
C VAL A 16 -32.91 66.24 43.11
N SER A 17 -32.79 66.01 44.42
CA SER A 17 -31.66 65.28 45.00
C SER A 17 -31.78 63.78 44.68
N SER A 18 -31.55 63.41 43.43
CA SER A 18 -31.52 62.02 42.99
C SER A 18 -30.28 61.32 43.55
N THR A 19 -30.41 60.72 44.73
CA THR A 19 -29.44 59.78 45.29
C THR A 19 -29.50 58.46 44.50
N VAL A 20 -29.00 58.49 43.27
CA VAL A 20 -28.68 57.29 42.50
C VAL A 20 -27.46 56.64 43.13
N SER A 21 -27.49 55.33 43.31
CA SER A 21 -26.36 54.56 43.82
C SER A 21 -25.20 54.54 42.82
N GLU A 22 -24.00 54.93 43.25
CA GLU A 22 -22.73 54.83 42.48
C GLU A 22 -22.27 53.38 42.23
N ALA A 23 -23.20 52.41 42.28
CA ALA A 23 -22.96 50.97 42.10
C ALA A 23 -23.36 50.45 40.71
N ASP A 24 -24.19 51.20 39.97
CA ASP A 24 -24.78 50.78 38.68
C ASP A 24 -24.33 51.63 37.48
N SER A 25 -23.46 52.63 37.70
CA SER A 25 -22.92 53.49 36.64
C SER A 25 -21.81 52.79 35.83
N CYS A 26 -21.77 53.04 34.52
CA CYS A 26 -20.68 52.60 33.65
C CYS A 26 -19.31 53.14 34.14
N PRO A 27 -18.22 52.34 34.12
CA PRO A 27 -16.88 52.85 34.40
C PRO A 27 -16.47 53.92 33.39
N ALA A 28 -15.95 55.07 33.85
CA ALA A 28 -15.63 56.22 33.00
C ALA A 28 -14.50 55.98 31.96
N VAL A 29 -13.84 54.83 31.99
CA VAL A 29 -12.78 54.40 31.04
C VAL A 29 -13.26 53.27 30.11
N CYS A 30 -14.57 52.99 30.11
CA CYS A 30 -15.19 51.96 29.28
C CYS A 30 -16.45 52.50 28.59
N GLU A 31 -16.78 51.94 27.42
CA GLU A 31 -18.02 52.18 26.72
C GLU A 31 -19.07 51.14 27.14
N CYS A 32 -20.22 51.60 27.63
CA CYS A 32 -21.38 50.75 27.92
C CYS A 32 -22.54 51.15 27.01
N SER A 33 -23.22 50.17 26.40
CA SER A 33 -24.33 50.47 25.49
C SER A 33 -25.57 50.92 26.28
N GLU A 34 -26.07 52.14 26.04
CA GLU A 34 -27.20 52.70 26.83
C GLU A 34 -28.49 51.89 26.74
N TRP A 35 -28.74 51.21 25.61
CA TRP A 35 -29.88 50.27 25.47
C TRP A 35 -29.57 48.84 25.92
N LYS A 36 -28.31 48.54 26.29
CA LYS A 36 -27.84 47.24 26.77
C LYS A 36 -26.68 47.40 27.77
N THR A 37 -26.99 47.78 29.01
CA THR A 37 -26.06 47.74 30.16
C THR A 37 -25.51 46.35 30.49
N HIS A 38 -25.94 45.33 29.74
CA HIS A 38 -25.41 43.97 29.71
C HIS A 38 -24.08 43.84 28.94
N THR A 39 -23.67 44.82 28.12
CA THR A 39 -22.40 44.79 27.37
C THR A 39 -21.52 45.98 27.72
N ILE A 40 -20.27 45.70 28.11
CA ILE A 40 -19.23 46.70 28.42
C ILE A 40 -17.98 46.41 27.59
N SER A 41 -17.39 47.46 27.01
CA SER A 41 -16.13 47.41 26.25
C SER A 41 -15.12 48.39 26.86
N CYS A 42 -13.95 47.92 27.25
CA CYS A 42 -12.87 48.75 27.79
C CYS A 42 -11.66 48.74 26.86
N PHE A 43 -11.04 49.90 26.65
CA PHE A 43 -9.91 50.13 25.77
C PHE A 43 -8.80 50.87 26.53
N ASP A 44 -7.53 50.53 26.28
CA ASP A 44 -6.33 51.16 26.90
C ASP A 44 -6.41 51.36 28.42
N ILE A 45 -6.84 50.32 29.15
CA ILE A 45 -6.83 50.30 30.61
C ILE A 45 -5.58 49.62 31.18
N ASP A 46 -4.99 50.21 32.21
CA ASP A 46 -3.84 49.70 32.99
C ASP A 46 -4.27 48.92 34.24
N ILE A 47 -5.45 49.23 34.78
CA ILE A 47 -6.07 48.61 35.96
C ILE A 47 -7.54 48.29 35.64
N LEU A 48 -8.02 47.10 36.04
CA LEU A 48 -9.43 46.73 35.90
C LEU A 48 -10.32 47.59 36.81
N PRO A 49 -11.34 48.30 36.28
CA PRO A 49 -12.33 48.98 37.09
C PRO A 49 -13.30 47.99 37.76
N ARG A 50 -14.13 48.48 38.69
CA ARG A 50 -15.27 47.70 39.20
C ARG A 50 -16.41 47.74 38.18
N PHE A 51 -16.90 46.56 37.80
CA PHE A 51 -17.98 46.41 36.82
C PHE A 51 -19.35 46.27 37.51
N PRO A 52 -20.44 46.83 36.93
CA PRO A 52 -21.81 46.60 37.39
C PRO A 52 -22.20 45.11 37.41
N ALA A 53 -22.97 44.70 38.42
CA ALA A 53 -23.40 43.31 38.60
C ALA A 53 -24.34 42.79 37.48
N SER A 54 -24.93 43.71 36.71
CA SER A 54 -25.79 43.48 35.54
C SER A 54 -25.05 43.03 34.27
N THR A 55 -23.73 43.19 34.21
CA THR A 55 -22.90 42.87 33.04
C THR A 55 -23.03 41.40 32.62
N GLU A 56 -23.39 41.15 31.35
CA GLU A 56 -23.47 39.81 30.72
C GLU A 56 -22.27 39.53 29.81
N THR A 57 -21.71 40.55 29.15
CA THR A 57 -20.59 40.44 28.21
C THR A 57 -19.58 41.54 28.46
N LEU A 58 -18.32 41.16 28.69
CA LEU A 58 -17.19 42.07 28.86
C LEU A 58 -16.18 41.89 27.72
N TRP A 59 -15.82 43.00 27.07
CA TRP A 59 -14.71 43.08 26.12
C TRP A 59 -13.57 43.92 26.72
N LEU A 60 -12.38 43.34 26.79
CA LEU A 60 -11.13 44.03 27.10
C LEU A 60 -10.28 44.00 25.82
N PHE A 61 -10.03 45.14 25.21
CA PHE A 61 -9.36 45.23 23.91
C PHE A 61 -8.25 46.29 23.92
N GLU A 62 -7.08 45.98 23.35
CA GLU A 62 -5.91 46.88 23.36
C GLU A 62 -5.60 47.41 24.78
N THR A 63 -5.56 46.49 25.75
CA THR A 63 -5.33 46.81 27.16
C THR A 63 -3.84 46.79 27.53
N SER A 64 -3.53 47.53 28.60
CA SER A 64 -2.19 47.74 29.17
C SER A 64 -2.07 47.05 30.55
N LEU A 65 -2.77 45.92 30.75
CA LEU A 65 -2.79 45.18 32.02
C LEU A 65 -1.48 44.40 32.20
N SER A 66 -0.90 44.39 33.41
CA SER A 66 0.26 43.52 33.72
C SER A 66 -0.17 42.08 34.06
N SER A 67 -1.33 41.94 34.69
CA SER A 67 -1.92 40.68 35.14
C SER A 67 -3.44 40.78 35.24
N VAL A 68 -4.15 39.68 35.05
CA VAL A 68 -5.52 39.56 35.57
C VAL A 68 -5.41 39.16 37.05
N PRO A 69 -5.94 39.95 38.00
CA PRO A 69 -5.84 39.67 39.44
C PRO A 69 -6.87 38.63 39.91
N ALA A 70 -6.64 38.10 41.13
CA ALA A 70 -7.60 37.24 41.81
C ALA A 70 -8.99 37.89 41.95
N ASP A 71 -10.04 37.10 41.76
CA ASP A 71 -11.45 37.50 41.91
C ASP A 71 -11.89 38.71 41.05
N ALA A 72 -11.12 39.06 40.00
CA ALA A 72 -11.34 40.22 39.13
C ALA A 72 -12.79 40.38 38.63
N PHE A 73 -13.42 39.26 38.27
CA PHE A 73 -14.76 39.24 37.67
C PHE A 73 -15.88 38.85 38.67
N SER A 74 -15.55 38.69 39.95
CA SER A 74 -16.47 38.19 41.00
C SER A 74 -17.70 39.09 41.26
N SER A 75 -17.61 40.38 40.92
CA SER A 75 -18.71 41.34 41.05
C SER A 75 -19.84 41.14 40.03
N MET A 76 -19.54 40.55 38.87
CA MET A 76 -20.47 40.42 37.74
C MET A 76 -21.29 39.12 37.84
N VAL A 77 -22.29 39.10 38.72
CA VAL A 77 -23.15 37.93 38.96
C VAL A 77 -23.86 37.43 37.69
N ASN A 78 -24.06 38.32 36.70
CA ASN A 78 -24.68 37.99 35.41
C ASN A 78 -23.72 37.62 34.27
N ILE A 79 -22.39 37.59 34.50
CA ILE A 79 -21.42 37.42 33.41
C ILE A 79 -21.57 36.09 32.67
N SER A 80 -21.66 36.16 31.34
CA SER A 80 -21.81 35.05 30.41
C SER A 80 -20.64 34.94 29.43
N ARG A 81 -20.05 36.06 29.03
CA ARG A 81 -18.94 36.08 28.07
C ARG A 81 -17.85 37.07 28.49
N ILE A 82 -16.59 36.64 28.45
CA ILE A 82 -15.42 37.50 28.66
C ILE A 82 -14.46 37.33 27.48
N TYR A 83 -14.11 38.44 26.85
CA TYR A 83 -13.15 38.51 25.76
C TYR A 83 -11.97 39.39 26.16
N ILE A 84 -10.75 38.87 26.07
CA ILE A 84 -9.49 39.61 26.29
C ILE A 84 -8.68 39.53 25.00
N SER A 85 -8.42 40.66 24.34
CA SER A 85 -7.87 40.68 22.98
C SER A 85 -6.87 41.80 22.75
N VAL A 86 -5.73 41.47 22.11
CA VAL A 86 -4.66 42.44 21.76
C VAL A 86 -4.03 43.13 22.99
N ASP A 87 -3.87 42.41 24.10
CA ASP A 87 -3.07 42.92 25.22
C ASP A 87 -1.57 42.71 24.97
N ILE A 88 -0.77 43.77 25.11
CA ILE A 88 0.68 43.77 24.87
C ILE A 88 1.52 43.61 26.14
N THR A 89 0.95 43.80 27.33
CA THR A 89 1.66 43.79 28.62
C THR A 89 1.30 42.62 29.52
N LEU A 90 0.17 41.96 29.29
CA LEU A 90 -0.38 40.91 30.13
C LEU A 90 0.58 39.72 30.21
N GLN A 91 1.24 39.57 31.36
CA GLN A 91 2.24 38.53 31.57
C GLN A 91 1.66 37.25 32.16
N ARG A 92 0.57 37.35 32.91
CA ARG A 92 0.05 36.27 33.75
C ARG A 92 -1.46 36.37 34.02
N LEU A 93 -2.09 35.21 34.21
CA LEU A 93 -3.36 35.11 34.94
C LEU A 93 -3.05 34.68 36.38
N GLU A 94 -3.41 35.48 37.37
CA GLU A 94 -3.23 35.13 38.79
C GLU A 94 -4.26 34.08 39.24
N ARG A 95 -3.96 33.44 40.38
CA ARG A 95 -4.87 32.51 41.06
C ARG A 95 -6.28 33.09 41.19
N HIS A 96 -7.31 32.28 40.90
CA HIS A 96 -8.74 32.68 40.96
C HIS A 96 -9.13 33.87 40.03
N SER A 97 -8.39 34.13 38.94
CA SER A 97 -8.79 35.11 37.91
C SER A 97 -10.23 34.91 37.40
N PHE A 98 -10.59 33.67 37.10
CA PHE A 98 -11.91 33.22 36.65
C PHE A 98 -12.44 32.17 37.64
N TYR A 99 -13.00 32.63 38.77
CA TYR A 99 -13.47 31.77 39.84
C TYR A 99 -14.99 31.86 40.06
N SER A 100 -15.65 30.71 40.19
CA SER A 100 -17.06 30.58 40.65
C SER A 100 -18.11 31.33 39.81
N LEU A 101 -17.79 31.68 38.55
CA LEU A 101 -18.66 32.45 37.66
C LEU A 101 -19.82 31.59 37.12
N ARG A 102 -20.89 31.46 37.91
CA ARG A 102 -21.97 30.48 37.66
C ARG A 102 -22.69 30.59 36.32
N LYS A 103 -22.68 31.78 35.68
CA LYS A 103 -23.34 32.00 34.38
C LYS A 103 -22.38 32.08 33.20
N ILE A 104 -21.06 31.96 33.42
CA ILE A 104 -20.10 32.05 32.31
C ILE A 104 -20.33 30.91 31.32
N THR A 105 -20.33 31.23 30.03
CA THR A 105 -20.48 30.29 28.93
C THR A 105 -19.32 30.37 27.94
N HIS A 106 -18.69 31.53 27.76
CA HIS A 106 -17.55 31.71 26.86
C HIS A 106 -16.44 32.53 27.54
N ILE A 107 -15.20 32.05 27.45
CA ILE A 107 -14.00 32.84 27.77
C ILE A 107 -13.07 32.76 26.56
N GLU A 108 -12.59 33.90 26.07
CA GLU A 108 -11.62 33.97 24.97
C GLU A 108 -10.46 34.90 25.32
N ILE A 109 -9.22 34.43 25.13
CA ILE A 109 -7.99 35.20 25.31
C ILE A 109 -7.18 35.14 24.01
N ARG A 110 -7.01 36.28 23.34
CA ARG A 110 -6.45 36.35 21.97
C ARG A 110 -5.33 37.38 21.83
N ASN A 111 -4.26 37.00 21.13
CA ASN A 111 -3.11 37.85 20.80
C ASN A 111 -2.33 38.39 22.03
N ALA A 112 -2.52 37.83 23.21
CA ALA A 112 -1.82 38.20 24.44
C ALA A 112 -0.37 37.67 24.45
N LYS A 113 0.48 38.23 23.57
CA LYS A 113 1.82 37.69 23.26
C LYS A 113 2.79 37.67 24.45
N SER A 114 2.55 38.52 25.45
CA SER A 114 3.34 38.58 26.68
C SER A 114 2.92 37.55 27.74
N LEU A 115 1.77 36.88 27.56
CA LEU A 115 1.18 35.97 28.54
C LEU A 115 1.97 34.66 28.58
N THR A 116 2.86 34.53 29.55
CA THR A 116 3.79 33.40 29.71
C THR A 116 3.34 32.40 30.78
N TYR A 117 2.41 32.79 31.66
CA TYR A 117 1.98 31.98 32.79
C TYR A 117 0.47 32.06 33.05
N ILE A 118 -0.12 30.93 33.42
CA ILE A 118 -1.50 30.81 33.90
C ILE A 118 -1.43 29.99 35.20
N ASP A 119 -1.95 30.52 36.30
CA ASP A 119 -2.02 29.78 37.56
C ASP A 119 -2.96 28.55 37.43
N PRO A 120 -2.62 27.37 37.99
CA PRO A 120 -3.47 26.18 37.94
C PRO A 120 -4.87 26.31 38.56
N GLU A 121 -5.10 27.32 39.40
CA GLU A 121 -6.42 27.70 39.92
C GLU A 121 -6.95 29.00 39.30
N ALA A 122 -6.38 29.50 38.20
CA ALA A 122 -6.90 30.67 37.47
C ALA A 122 -8.29 30.41 36.88
N PHE A 123 -8.58 29.20 36.40
CA PHE A 123 -9.90 28.77 35.91
C PHE A 123 -10.48 27.72 36.86
N LYS A 124 -11.50 28.07 37.66
CA LYS A 124 -11.96 27.20 38.75
C LYS A 124 -13.47 27.31 39.04
N ASN A 125 -14.14 26.15 39.07
CA ASN A 125 -15.59 26.03 39.34
C ASN A 125 -16.46 26.87 38.39
N LEU A 126 -16.46 26.50 37.10
CA LEU A 126 -17.13 27.21 36.00
C LEU A 126 -18.20 26.31 35.34
N PRO A 127 -19.29 25.98 36.06
CA PRO A 127 -20.15 24.81 35.77
C PRO A 127 -20.98 24.89 34.48
N ASN A 128 -21.08 26.05 33.84
CA ASN A 128 -21.82 26.28 32.59
C ASN A 128 -20.90 26.73 31.42
N LEU A 129 -19.57 26.67 31.60
CA LEU A 129 -18.62 27.08 30.58
C LEU A 129 -18.71 26.12 29.38
N LYS A 130 -18.99 26.66 28.20
CA LYS A 130 -19.15 25.94 26.92
C LYS A 130 -17.90 26.05 26.05
N TYR A 131 -17.23 27.20 26.11
CA TYR A 131 -16.11 27.53 25.25
C TYR A 131 -14.97 28.18 26.05
N LEU A 132 -13.77 27.62 25.91
CA LEU A 132 -12.52 28.24 26.38
C LEU A 132 -11.54 28.33 25.20
N GLY A 133 -11.34 29.55 24.70
CA GLY A 133 -10.41 29.86 23.62
C GLY A 133 -9.15 30.57 24.12
N ILE A 134 -7.97 30.06 23.79
CA ILE A 134 -6.68 30.69 24.02
C ILE A 134 -5.93 30.73 22.68
N PHE A 135 -5.50 31.91 22.24
CA PHE A 135 -4.94 32.13 20.91
C PHE A 135 -3.70 33.02 20.92
N ASN A 136 -2.61 32.59 20.27
CA ASN A 136 -1.46 33.43 19.95
C ASN A 136 -0.87 34.14 21.20
N THR A 137 -0.59 33.36 22.25
CA THR A 137 -0.04 33.84 23.52
C THR A 137 1.42 33.42 23.72
N GLY A 138 2.08 33.99 24.72
CA GLY A 138 3.48 33.70 25.08
C GLY A 138 3.72 32.37 25.81
N LEU A 139 2.71 31.52 25.97
CA LEU A 139 2.78 30.28 26.75
C LEU A 139 3.86 29.31 26.22
N THR A 140 4.69 28.82 27.14
CA THR A 140 5.77 27.84 26.89
C THR A 140 5.42 26.43 27.35
N PHE A 141 4.38 26.29 28.17
CA PHE A 141 3.88 25.01 28.70
C PHE A 141 2.37 24.89 28.48
N PHE A 142 1.85 23.67 28.47
CA PHE A 142 0.42 23.42 28.41
C PHE A 142 -0.24 23.85 29.73
N PRO A 143 -1.33 24.64 29.72
CA PRO A 143 -1.96 25.14 30.95
C PRO A 143 -2.68 24.01 31.71
N ASP A 144 -2.65 24.05 33.05
CA ASP A 144 -3.50 23.19 33.87
C ASP A 144 -4.93 23.74 33.88
N LEU A 145 -5.88 22.93 33.40
CA LEU A 145 -7.30 23.26 33.28
C LEU A 145 -8.18 22.31 34.12
N SER A 146 -7.58 21.50 34.99
CA SER A 146 -8.24 20.41 35.71
C SER A 146 -9.35 20.85 36.67
N ASN A 147 -9.34 22.12 37.10
CA ASN A 147 -10.25 22.69 38.09
C ASN A 147 -11.54 23.33 37.51
N ILE A 148 -11.74 23.31 36.18
CA ILE A 148 -12.88 23.98 35.52
C ILE A 148 -14.22 23.36 35.95
N HIS A 149 -14.35 22.04 35.84
CA HIS A 149 -15.55 21.27 36.22
C HIS A 149 -16.86 21.81 35.59
N SER A 150 -16.88 21.93 34.26
CA SER A 150 -18.12 22.24 33.53
C SER A 150 -19.05 21.02 33.47
N ASN A 151 -20.36 21.28 33.51
CA ASN A 151 -21.42 20.29 33.29
C ASN A 151 -22.11 20.50 31.93
N ASP A 152 -21.54 21.31 31.03
CA ASP A 152 -22.12 21.49 29.71
C ASP A 152 -21.90 20.28 28.82
N MET A 153 -22.95 19.90 28.07
CA MET A 153 -22.96 18.69 27.24
C MET A 153 -21.86 18.69 26.18
N ASN A 154 -21.57 19.85 25.58
CA ASN A 154 -20.63 20.02 24.46
C ASN A 154 -19.59 21.10 24.78
N PHE A 155 -18.55 20.75 25.55
CA PHE A 155 -17.45 21.67 25.84
C PHE A 155 -16.48 21.74 24.66
N ILE A 156 -16.14 22.96 24.23
CA ILE A 156 -15.10 23.22 23.22
C ILE A 156 -13.90 23.88 23.88
N LEU A 157 -12.76 23.20 23.86
CA LEU A 157 -11.45 23.75 24.22
C LEU A 157 -10.67 24.07 22.95
N GLU A 158 -10.26 25.32 22.79
CA GLU A 158 -9.46 25.76 21.65
C GLU A 158 -8.16 26.42 22.13
N ILE A 159 -7.01 25.80 21.84
CA ILE A 159 -5.67 26.33 22.19
C ILE A 159 -4.85 26.34 20.89
N VAL A 160 -4.61 27.54 20.35
CA VAL A 160 -4.21 27.71 18.93
C VAL A 160 -3.07 28.72 18.76
N ASP A 161 -2.20 28.45 17.78
CA ASP A 161 -1.07 29.31 17.39
C ASP A 161 -0.07 29.62 18.52
N HIS A 162 0.22 28.65 19.41
CA HIS A 162 1.28 28.76 20.42
C HIS A 162 2.59 28.12 19.92
N PRO A 163 3.57 28.90 19.45
CA PRO A 163 4.79 28.35 18.85
C PRO A 163 5.76 27.72 19.86
N TYR A 164 5.57 27.97 21.16
CA TYR A 164 6.51 27.58 22.22
C TYR A 164 6.06 26.39 23.09
N ILE A 165 4.78 26.00 23.08
CA ILE A 165 4.31 24.81 23.82
C ILE A 165 4.78 23.56 23.07
N THR A 166 5.74 22.82 23.64
CA THR A 166 6.40 21.70 22.94
C THR A 166 5.76 20.33 23.13
N GLU A 167 4.87 20.15 24.10
CA GLU A 167 4.25 18.84 24.38
C GLU A 167 2.84 18.95 24.96
N ILE A 168 2.10 17.84 24.91
CA ILE A 168 0.85 17.64 25.66
C ILE A 168 1.12 16.62 26.78
N PRO A 169 1.14 17.05 28.06
CA PRO A 169 1.37 16.18 29.21
C PRO A 169 0.28 15.11 29.45
N THR A 170 0.60 14.11 30.26
CA THR A 170 -0.39 13.13 30.77
C THR A 170 -1.57 13.84 31.46
N ASN A 171 -2.80 13.32 31.31
CA ASN A 171 -4.01 13.79 31.97
C ASN A 171 -4.42 15.27 31.70
N SER A 172 -3.85 15.95 30.69
CA SER A 172 -4.01 17.40 30.46
C SER A 172 -5.46 17.91 30.35
N PHE A 173 -6.41 17.05 29.98
CA PHE A 173 -7.82 17.40 29.78
C PHE A 173 -8.75 16.91 30.92
N ARG A 174 -8.19 16.24 31.93
CA ARG A 174 -8.96 15.58 32.99
C ARG A 174 -9.54 16.61 33.96
N GLY A 175 -10.86 16.63 34.09
CA GLY A 175 -11.59 17.53 35.00
C GLY A 175 -12.15 18.80 34.34
N ILE A 176 -11.91 19.01 33.04
CA ILE A 176 -12.47 20.15 32.29
C ILE A 176 -14.01 20.08 32.23
N THR A 177 -14.55 18.92 31.84
CA THR A 177 -16.00 18.63 31.81
C THR A 177 -16.27 17.18 32.25
N SER A 178 -17.47 16.91 32.77
CA SER A 178 -18.00 15.56 32.96
C SER A 178 -18.47 14.90 31.66
N ASP A 179 -18.75 15.72 30.63
CA ASP A 179 -19.46 15.32 29.41
C ASP A 179 -18.60 15.47 28.15
N VAL A 180 -19.18 15.78 27.00
CA VAL A 180 -18.48 15.60 25.72
C VAL A 180 -17.54 16.78 25.48
N LEU A 181 -16.27 16.45 25.23
CA LEU A 181 -15.20 17.41 24.99
C LEU A 181 -14.75 17.36 23.52
N THR A 182 -14.77 18.52 22.88
CA THR A 182 -14.11 18.79 21.59
C THR A 182 -12.85 19.59 21.83
N VAL A 183 -11.74 19.10 21.28
CA VAL A 183 -10.37 19.53 21.58
C VAL A 183 -9.71 20.03 20.31
N MET A 184 -9.56 21.34 20.18
CA MET A 184 -9.00 22.02 19.00
C MET A 184 -7.63 22.59 19.33
N LEU A 185 -6.58 21.93 18.83
CA LEU A 185 -5.19 22.12 19.24
C LEU A 185 -4.27 22.38 18.05
N TYR A 186 -4.77 23.09 17.04
CA TYR A 186 -4.08 23.29 15.78
C TYR A 186 -3.07 24.44 15.77
N GLY A 187 -2.05 24.35 14.91
CA GLY A 187 -1.07 25.43 14.65
C GLY A 187 -0.02 25.66 15.74
N ASN A 188 0.06 24.81 16.77
CA ASN A 188 0.97 24.96 17.89
C ASN A 188 2.37 24.34 17.64
N GLY A 189 3.29 24.58 18.57
CA GLY A 189 4.68 24.11 18.57
C GLY A 189 4.89 22.66 19.02
N PHE A 190 3.83 21.86 19.18
CA PHE A 190 3.89 20.50 19.74
C PHE A 190 4.88 19.60 18.98
N ARG A 191 5.59 18.75 19.73
CA ARG A 191 6.58 17.78 19.25
C ARG A 191 6.21 16.35 19.62
N GLU A 192 5.73 16.18 20.86
CA GLU A 192 5.30 14.89 21.41
C GLU A 192 3.96 15.03 22.16
N ILE A 193 3.13 14.00 22.07
CA ILE A 193 1.93 13.81 22.90
C ILE A 193 2.18 12.60 23.80
N GLN A 194 2.16 12.82 25.11
CA GLN A 194 2.50 11.81 26.11
C GLN A 194 1.41 10.73 26.26
N HIS A 195 1.76 9.63 26.92
CA HIS A 195 0.83 8.57 27.30
C HIS A 195 -0.30 9.13 28.18
N HIS A 196 -1.52 8.59 28.04
CA HIS A 196 -2.69 8.97 28.85
C HIS A 196 -2.99 10.48 28.85
N ALA A 197 -2.63 11.22 27.79
CA ALA A 197 -2.91 12.65 27.65
C ALA A 197 -4.42 12.94 27.77
N PHE A 198 -5.26 12.11 27.12
CA PHE A 198 -6.72 12.22 27.11
C PHE A 198 -7.42 11.28 28.12
N ASN A 199 -6.75 10.93 29.21
CA ASN A 199 -7.29 10.01 30.23
C ASN A 199 -8.44 10.64 31.03
N GLY A 200 -9.56 9.92 31.14
CA GLY A 200 -10.73 10.32 31.91
C GLY A 200 -11.71 11.26 31.19
N THR A 201 -11.57 11.48 29.88
CA THR A 201 -12.48 12.33 29.08
C THR A 201 -13.37 11.54 28.12
N LYS A 202 -14.58 12.04 27.85
CA LYS A 202 -15.39 11.65 26.68
C LYS A 202 -15.02 12.59 25.53
N LEU A 203 -14.57 12.07 24.40
CA LEU A 203 -14.12 12.88 23.25
C LEU A 203 -15.10 12.78 22.08
N ASP A 204 -15.43 13.91 21.47
CA ASP A 204 -16.05 13.94 20.13
C ASP A 204 -14.96 14.16 19.07
N GLN A 205 -14.45 15.39 18.94
CA GLN A 205 -13.39 15.73 18.01
C GLN A 205 -12.05 16.04 18.71
N VAL A 206 -10.95 15.53 18.15
CA VAL A 206 -9.57 15.93 18.46
C VAL A 206 -8.91 16.43 17.18
N ASP A 207 -8.66 17.73 17.12
CA ASP A 207 -7.99 18.39 16.00
C ASP A 207 -6.56 18.78 16.37
N LEU A 208 -5.59 18.17 15.69
CA LEU A 208 -4.16 18.41 15.82
C LEU A 208 -3.56 18.89 14.49
N HIS A 209 -4.37 19.43 13.57
CA HIS A 209 -3.89 19.77 12.24
C HIS A 209 -2.88 20.93 12.26
N ARG A 210 -2.00 21.01 11.25
CA ARG A 210 -0.94 22.03 11.11
C ARG A 210 0.15 22.04 12.20
N ASN A 211 0.13 21.14 13.18
CA ASN A 211 1.22 20.96 14.15
C ASN A 211 2.47 20.37 13.47
N LYS A 212 3.19 21.19 12.71
CA LYS A 212 4.28 20.78 11.80
C LYS A 212 5.42 20.05 12.52
N TYR A 213 5.67 20.35 13.78
CA TYR A 213 6.75 19.76 14.58
C TYR A 213 6.34 18.47 15.32
N LEU A 214 5.05 18.11 15.31
CA LEU A 214 4.53 16.94 16.01
C LEU A 214 4.97 15.68 15.26
N THR A 215 5.98 14.98 15.81
CA THR A 215 6.54 13.77 15.21
C THR A 215 6.10 12.49 15.90
N LYS A 216 5.76 12.56 17.19
CA LYS A 216 5.44 11.40 18.02
C LYS A 216 4.13 11.60 18.79
N MET A 217 3.28 10.58 18.76
CA MET A 217 2.14 10.41 19.64
C MET A 217 2.29 9.04 20.31
N ASP A 218 2.17 8.97 21.64
CA ASP A 218 2.30 7.70 22.35
C ASP A 218 1.17 6.71 21.97
N GLU A 219 1.49 5.41 21.89
CA GLU A 219 0.52 4.35 21.56
C GLU A 219 -0.67 4.28 22.54
N ARG A 220 -0.49 4.82 23.75
CA ARG A 220 -1.49 4.95 24.82
C ARG A 220 -1.89 6.40 25.08
N ALA A 221 -1.74 7.32 24.12
CA ALA A 221 -2.22 8.71 24.25
C ALA A 221 -3.72 8.79 24.59
N PHE A 222 -4.53 7.94 23.95
CA PHE A 222 -5.98 7.77 24.19
C PHE A 222 -6.31 6.63 25.17
N ALA A 223 -5.33 6.09 25.91
CA ALA A 223 -5.63 5.08 26.93
C ALA A 223 -6.35 5.73 28.11
N GLY A 224 -7.49 5.14 28.51
CA GLY A 224 -8.34 5.66 29.57
C GLY A 224 -9.33 6.75 29.14
N THR A 225 -9.53 7.00 27.84
CA THR A 225 -10.72 7.73 27.38
C THR A 225 -11.99 6.97 27.80
N ILE A 226 -13.05 7.70 28.17
CA ILE A 226 -14.35 7.11 28.51
C ILE A 226 -15.11 6.75 27.22
N SER A 227 -14.95 7.57 26.19
CA SER A 227 -15.44 7.36 24.83
C SER A 227 -14.64 8.22 23.85
N GLY A 228 -14.61 7.83 22.58
CA GLY A 228 -13.99 8.60 21.50
C GLY A 228 -12.45 8.58 21.49
N PRO A 229 -11.83 9.37 20.59
CA PRO A 229 -12.49 10.38 19.72
C PRO A 229 -13.30 9.78 18.57
N MET A 230 -14.39 10.45 18.19
CA MET A 230 -15.16 10.14 16.98
C MET A 230 -14.52 10.77 15.72
N LEU A 231 -13.85 11.91 15.85
CA LEU A 231 -13.08 12.55 14.78
C LEU A 231 -11.64 12.83 15.23
N LEU A 232 -10.66 12.43 14.41
CA LEU A 232 -9.25 12.73 14.61
C LEU A 232 -8.65 13.39 13.36
N ASP A 233 -8.16 14.63 13.49
CA ASP A 233 -7.38 15.29 12.43
C ASP A 233 -5.91 15.45 12.82
N VAL A 234 -5.01 14.83 12.06
CA VAL A 234 -3.55 14.95 12.15
C VAL A 234 -2.95 15.46 10.84
N SER A 235 -3.73 16.15 10.01
CA SER A 235 -3.29 16.71 8.72
C SER A 235 -2.20 17.76 8.90
N LEU A 236 -1.26 17.84 7.95
CA LEU A 236 -0.12 18.78 7.97
C LEU A 236 0.79 18.65 9.23
N THR A 237 0.84 17.45 9.84
CA THR A 237 1.77 17.11 10.94
C THR A 237 2.96 16.28 10.46
N GLY A 238 3.97 16.15 11.32
CA GLY A 238 5.15 15.30 11.09
C GLY A 238 5.03 13.88 11.66
N ILE A 239 3.82 13.42 12.01
CA ILE A 239 3.58 12.21 12.80
C ILE A 239 3.97 10.93 12.04
N THR A 240 4.70 10.02 12.68
CA THR A 240 5.17 8.77 12.03
C THR A 240 4.21 7.59 12.16
N THR A 241 3.41 7.55 13.24
CA THR A 241 2.53 6.44 13.62
C THR A 241 1.31 6.95 14.39
N LEU A 242 0.15 6.33 14.19
CA LEU A 242 -1.05 6.56 15.02
C LEU A 242 -1.14 5.53 16.16
N PRO A 243 -1.84 5.83 17.27
CA PRO A 243 -2.10 4.89 18.37
C PRO A 243 -2.84 3.63 17.92
N THR A 244 -2.63 2.54 18.65
CA THR A 244 -3.39 1.28 18.48
C THR A 244 -4.56 1.16 19.48
N THR A 245 -4.52 1.94 20.56
CA THR A 245 -5.52 1.94 21.64
C THR A 245 -6.39 3.20 21.59
N GLY A 246 -7.67 3.08 21.99
CA GLY A 246 -8.63 4.20 21.99
C GLY A 246 -9.13 4.67 20.61
N MET A 247 -8.88 3.89 19.55
CA MET A 247 -9.21 4.24 18.15
C MET A 247 -10.37 3.43 17.55
N ASP A 248 -11.12 2.68 18.38
CA ASP A 248 -12.17 1.79 17.89
C ASP A 248 -13.54 2.48 17.71
N THR A 249 -13.80 3.54 18.48
CA THR A 249 -14.97 4.43 18.35
C THR A 249 -14.82 5.52 17.28
N LEU A 250 -13.67 5.58 16.60
CA LEU A 250 -13.34 6.57 15.58
C LEU A 250 -14.20 6.40 14.32
N ARG A 251 -14.88 7.49 13.90
CA ARG A 251 -15.74 7.56 12.70
C ARG A 251 -15.07 8.27 11.53
N GLU A 252 -14.39 9.40 11.75
CA GLU A 252 -13.62 10.11 10.71
C GLU A 252 -12.15 10.27 11.10
N LEU A 253 -11.25 9.86 10.18
CA LEU A 253 -9.80 10.06 10.28
C LEU A 253 -9.33 11.00 9.17
N LYS A 254 -8.71 12.13 9.54
CA LYS A 254 -8.05 13.07 8.63
C LYS A 254 -6.54 13.04 8.86
N ALA A 255 -5.79 12.78 7.80
CA ALA A 255 -4.33 12.71 7.79
C ALA A 255 -3.81 13.16 6.43
N ARG A 256 -4.25 14.35 5.96
CA ARG A 256 -3.86 14.95 4.67
C ARG A 256 -2.50 15.63 4.78
N ASN A 257 -1.62 15.45 3.80
CA ASN A 257 -0.24 15.96 3.80
C ASN A 257 0.62 15.53 5.02
N ALA A 258 0.29 14.43 5.67
CA ALA A 258 1.02 13.82 6.78
C ALA A 258 2.09 12.84 6.25
N TRP A 259 3.07 13.35 5.48
CA TRP A 259 4.03 12.53 4.71
C TRP A 259 4.97 11.65 5.56
N ALA A 260 5.06 11.89 6.87
CA ALA A 260 5.79 11.01 7.79
C ALA A 260 4.99 9.74 8.17
N LEU A 261 3.65 9.79 8.06
CA LEU A 261 2.75 8.71 8.42
C LEU A 261 2.73 7.67 7.29
N LYS A 262 3.82 6.91 7.15
CA LYS A 262 3.93 5.85 6.14
C LYS A 262 3.07 4.63 6.47
N LYS A 263 2.77 4.40 7.75
CA LYS A 263 2.07 3.20 8.24
C LYS A 263 0.85 3.55 9.07
N LEU A 264 -0.24 2.82 8.82
CA LEU A 264 -1.41 2.81 9.69
C LEU A 264 -1.30 1.66 10.71
N PRO A 265 -1.96 1.78 11.87
CA PRO A 265 -2.22 0.64 12.75
C PRO A 265 -3.11 -0.40 12.03
N PRO A 266 -3.26 -1.62 12.58
CA PRO A 266 -4.06 -2.67 11.95
C PRO A 266 -5.48 -2.20 11.66
N ILE A 267 -5.97 -2.39 10.43
CA ILE A 267 -7.30 -1.88 10.00
C ILE A 267 -8.45 -2.39 10.89
N LYS A 268 -8.27 -3.54 11.55
CA LYS A 268 -9.21 -4.09 12.55
C LYS A 268 -9.40 -3.22 13.80
N THR A 269 -8.48 -2.31 14.10
CA THR A 269 -8.62 -1.33 15.18
C THR A 269 -9.76 -0.36 14.88
N PHE A 270 -9.91 0.06 13.62
CA PHE A 270 -10.91 1.02 13.16
C PHE A 270 -12.28 0.33 12.95
N LYS A 271 -12.99 -0.03 14.03
CA LYS A 271 -14.25 -0.78 13.95
C LYS A 271 -15.42 0.01 13.33
N HIS A 272 -15.51 1.30 13.63
CA HIS A 272 -16.66 2.16 13.29
C HIS A 272 -16.29 3.33 12.35
N LEU A 273 -15.15 3.22 11.64
CA LEU A 273 -14.65 4.27 10.76
C LEU A 273 -15.43 4.29 9.45
N THR A 274 -16.05 5.43 9.14
CA THR A 274 -16.84 5.64 7.91
C THR A 274 -16.12 6.53 6.91
N ILE A 275 -15.20 7.41 7.35
CA ILE A 275 -14.49 8.35 6.47
C ILE A 275 -12.98 8.33 6.77
N ALA A 276 -12.16 8.23 5.72
CA ALA A 276 -10.70 8.20 5.80
C ALA A 276 -10.05 9.15 4.77
N ASN A 277 -9.61 10.32 5.24
CA ASN A 277 -9.05 11.41 4.45
C ASN A 277 -7.51 11.44 4.57
N LEU A 278 -6.82 10.56 3.83
CA LEU A 278 -5.40 10.22 4.03
C LEU A 278 -4.45 10.93 3.07
N THR A 279 -3.14 10.66 3.19
CA THR A 279 -2.08 11.16 2.28
C THR A 279 -1.73 10.14 1.18
N TYR A 280 -1.72 8.85 1.49
CA TYR A 280 -1.24 7.80 0.57
C TYR A 280 -2.39 6.96 0.02
N PRO A 281 -2.59 6.86 -1.32
CA PRO A 281 -3.64 6.04 -1.91
C PRO A 281 -3.54 4.55 -1.51
N SER A 282 -2.33 4.04 -1.26
CA SER A 282 -2.12 2.66 -0.83
C SER A 282 -2.84 2.34 0.48
N HIS A 283 -2.98 3.29 1.41
CA HIS A 283 -3.67 3.04 2.68
C HIS A 283 -5.15 2.72 2.50
N CYS A 284 -5.82 3.35 1.52
CA CYS A 284 -7.22 3.04 1.19
C CYS A 284 -7.44 1.59 0.73
N CYS A 285 -6.41 0.93 0.20
CA CYS A 285 -6.46 -0.49 -0.12
C CYS A 285 -6.55 -1.42 1.11
N GLY A 286 -6.18 -0.95 2.30
CA GLY A 286 -6.38 -1.71 3.54
C GLY A 286 -7.87 -1.90 3.85
N PHE A 287 -8.63 -0.80 3.85
CA PHE A 287 -10.08 -0.79 4.07
C PHE A 287 -10.83 -1.56 2.97
N LYS A 288 -10.51 -1.32 1.69
CA LYS A 288 -11.12 -2.02 0.56
C LYS A 288 -10.91 -3.54 0.60
N ASN A 289 -9.72 -4.00 1.01
CA ASN A 289 -9.44 -5.43 1.19
C ASN A 289 -10.08 -6.03 2.45
N LEU A 290 -10.37 -5.23 3.48
CA LEU A 290 -11.20 -5.68 4.61
C LEU A 290 -12.65 -5.91 4.16
N LYS A 291 -13.28 -4.97 3.43
CA LYS A 291 -14.63 -5.15 2.85
C LYS A 291 -14.71 -6.42 2.00
N LYS A 292 -13.73 -6.66 1.13
CA LYS A 292 -13.68 -7.87 0.27
C LYS A 292 -13.58 -9.18 1.07
N LYS A 293 -12.85 -9.21 2.20
CA LYS A 293 -12.78 -10.39 3.08
C LYS A 293 -14.07 -10.56 3.90
N ARG A 294 -14.62 -9.46 4.40
CA ARG A 294 -15.85 -9.43 5.22
C ARG A 294 -17.06 -9.88 4.39
N GLY A 295 -17.31 -9.26 3.24
CA GLY A 295 -18.40 -9.63 2.33
C GLY A 295 -18.30 -11.05 1.76
N PHE A 296 -17.10 -11.62 1.60
CA PHE A 296 -16.93 -13.03 1.23
C PHE A 296 -17.32 -13.98 2.38
N LEU A 297 -16.99 -13.61 3.62
CA LEU A 297 -17.39 -14.37 4.81
C LEU A 297 -18.89 -14.24 5.08
N GLU A 298 -19.45 -13.04 4.96
CA GLU A 298 -20.89 -12.78 5.08
C GLU A 298 -21.68 -13.49 3.97
N TYR A 299 -21.20 -13.49 2.72
CA TYR A 299 -21.79 -14.30 1.65
C TYR A 299 -21.81 -15.79 1.99
N ILE A 300 -20.73 -16.34 2.57
CA ILE A 300 -20.70 -17.73 3.05
C ILE A 300 -21.69 -17.95 4.19
N ILE A 301 -21.76 -17.05 5.18
CA ILE A 301 -22.64 -17.17 6.34
C ILE A 301 -24.11 -17.05 5.94
N CYS A 302 -24.51 -15.98 5.24
CA CYS A 302 -25.88 -15.73 4.79
C CYS A 302 -26.36 -16.86 3.81
N ASN A 303 -25.45 -17.47 3.04
CA ASN A 303 -25.77 -18.66 2.23
C ASN A 303 -25.90 -19.94 3.08
N LEU A 304 -25.05 -20.15 4.10
CA LEU A 304 -25.21 -21.28 5.03
C LEU A 304 -26.51 -21.20 5.83
N THR A 305 -26.91 -20.01 6.30
CA THR A 305 -28.19 -19.83 7.00
C THR A 305 -29.38 -20.03 6.06
N ALA A 306 -29.31 -19.58 4.80
CA ALA A 306 -30.31 -19.91 3.78
C ALA A 306 -30.41 -21.43 3.51
N PHE A 307 -29.28 -22.15 3.50
CA PHE A 307 -29.24 -23.61 3.39
C PHE A 307 -29.88 -24.30 4.62
N TYR A 308 -29.63 -23.79 5.83
CA TYR A 308 -30.22 -24.30 7.06
C TYR A 308 -31.74 -24.09 7.12
N ASP A 309 -32.23 -22.92 6.70
CA ASP A 309 -33.67 -22.63 6.59
C ASP A 309 -34.36 -23.53 5.55
N GLN A 310 -33.73 -23.80 4.40
CA GLN A 310 -34.21 -24.81 3.45
C GLN A 310 -34.27 -26.22 4.04
N HIS A 311 -33.33 -26.60 4.91
CA HIS A 311 -33.35 -27.90 5.57
C HIS A 311 -34.44 -28.00 6.65
N HIS A 312 -34.69 -26.95 7.43
CA HIS A 312 -35.81 -26.94 8.38
C HIS A 312 -37.18 -26.92 7.68
N LYS A 313 -37.31 -26.22 6.55
CA LYS A 313 -38.53 -26.25 5.72
C LYS A 313 -38.79 -27.61 5.04
N ARG A 314 -37.88 -28.59 5.15
CA ARG A 314 -38.09 -29.99 4.75
C ARG A 314 -38.49 -30.93 5.90
N SER A 315 -38.51 -30.50 7.16
CA SER A 315 -38.84 -31.37 8.30
C SER A 315 -40.29 -31.27 8.81
N VAL A 316 -41.14 -30.46 8.18
CA VAL A 316 -42.58 -30.34 8.52
C VAL A 316 -43.42 -30.86 7.36
N GLY A 317 -43.93 -32.08 7.48
CA GLY A 317 -44.82 -32.69 6.48
C GLY A 317 -46.21 -32.05 6.46
N PRO A 318 -46.90 -32.01 5.29
CA PRO A 318 -48.20 -31.34 5.16
C PRO A 318 -49.32 -32.13 5.83
N LEU A 319 -49.87 -31.58 6.91
CA LEU A 319 -51.01 -32.16 7.62
C LEU A 319 -52.32 -31.77 6.92
N ARG A 320 -52.82 -32.63 6.02
CA ARG A 320 -54.09 -32.45 5.30
C ARG A 320 -55.28 -32.61 6.24
N ILE A 321 -56.18 -31.62 6.24
CA ILE A 321 -57.58 -31.72 6.72
C ILE A 321 -58.50 -31.15 5.61
N PRO A 322 -59.74 -31.65 5.38
CA PRO A 322 -60.46 -31.44 4.13
C PRO A 322 -61.17 -30.07 3.96
N SER A 323 -61.58 -29.82 2.71
CA SER A 323 -62.25 -28.62 2.20
C SER A 323 -63.75 -28.52 2.46
N LEU A 324 -64.31 -27.30 2.40
CA LEU A 324 -65.68 -27.02 1.92
C LEU A 324 -65.68 -25.72 1.06
N GLN A 325 -66.81 -25.40 0.41
CA GLN A 325 -67.11 -24.30 -0.53
C GLN A 325 -66.38 -22.94 -0.33
N GLY A 326 -66.14 -22.11 -1.36
CA GLY A 326 -66.43 -22.25 -2.80
C GLY A 326 -67.10 -21.01 -3.43
N GLU A 327 -66.58 -20.53 -4.58
CA GLU A 327 -67.13 -19.45 -5.45
C GLU A 327 -67.15 -18.02 -4.83
N SER A 328 -67.10 -16.89 -5.57
CA SER A 328 -67.07 -16.58 -7.02
C SER A 328 -66.50 -15.17 -7.32
N VAL A 329 -66.20 -14.87 -8.60
CA VAL A 329 -66.27 -13.55 -9.33
C VAL A 329 -65.57 -12.31 -8.69
N VAL A 330 -64.55 -11.65 -9.27
CA VAL A 330 -64.34 -11.03 -10.63
C VAL A 330 -65.06 -9.68 -10.82
N GLU A 331 -64.51 -8.80 -11.68
CA GLU A 331 -64.87 -7.39 -12.00
C GLU A 331 -64.21 -6.32 -11.11
N THR A 332 -63.78 -5.14 -11.61
CA THR A 332 -63.58 -4.59 -12.98
C THR A 332 -62.37 -3.62 -12.92
N ILE A 333 -61.42 -3.63 -13.88
CA ILE A 333 -61.35 -2.90 -15.18
C ILE A 333 -61.22 -1.35 -15.04
N PRO A 334 -60.38 -0.66 -15.85
CA PRO A 334 -59.79 0.62 -15.47
C PRO A 334 -60.11 1.78 -16.44
N ASP A 335 -59.49 2.94 -16.16
CA ASP A 335 -58.94 3.88 -17.14
C ASP A 335 -57.47 4.14 -16.71
N GLN A 336 -56.51 4.55 -17.55
CA GLN A 336 -56.62 5.35 -18.77
C GLN A 336 -55.38 5.16 -19.68
N GLU A 337 -55.56 5.05 -21.00
CA GLU A 337 -54.51 5.35 -22.01
C GLU A 337 -54.82 6.68 -22.71
N PRO A 338 -53.83 7.28 -23.41
CA PRO A 338 -54.02 7.37 -24.86
C PRO A 338 -52.74 7.24 -25.73
N ASN A 339 -52.85 6.43 -26.79
CA ASN A 339 -52.22 6.58 -28.13
C ASN A 339 -50.67 6.52 -28.27
N ASP A 340 -50.10 5.99 -29.37
CA ASP A 340 -50.67 5.35 -30.57
C ASP A 340 -49.64 4.45 -31.31
N GLY A 341 -50.13 3.49 -32.12
CA GLY A 341 -49.53 3.04 -33.38
C GLY A 341 -48.29 2.14 -33.38
N GLY A 342 -48.33 1.01 -34.11
CA GLY A 342 -47.06 0.39 -34.53
C GLY A 342 -46.99 -1.00 -35.19
N HIS A 343 -47.96 -1.91 -34.96
CA HIS A 343 -48.07 -3.25 -35.58
C HIS A 343 -46.92 -4.30 -35.47
N ARG A 344 -47.36 -5.51 -35.07
CA ARG A 344 -46.98 -6.91 -35.43
C ARG A 344 -45.97 -7.15 -36.59
N GLU A 345 -45.26 -8.29 -36.67
CA GLU A 345 -45.69 -9.66 -36.32
C GLU A 345 -44.52 -10.65 -36.02
N SER A 346 -44.80 -11.70 -35.23
CA SER A 346 -44.11 -13.01 -35.03
C SER A 346 -42.60 -13.21 -35.33
N GLN A 347 -41.83 -13.79 -34.38
CA GLN A 347 -41.56 -15.25 -34.32
C GLN A 347 -40.69 -15.72 -33.10
N GLU A 348 -41.16 -16.77 -32.44
CA GLU A 348 -40.56 -17.82 -31.57
C GLU A 348 -39.15 -17.68 -30.90
N ASP A 349 -39.18 -17.62 -29.56
CA ASP A 349 -38.61 -18.62 -28.60
C ASP A 349 -37.08 -18.87 -28.49
N TRP A 350 -36.43 -18.34 -27.44
CA TRP A 350 -35.98 -19.10 -26.24
C TRP A 350 -35.32 -18.16 -25.19
N THR A 351 -35.10 -18.64 -23.95
CA THR A 351 -35.04 -17.77 -22.75
C THR A 351 -33.76 -17.83 -21.91
N ARG A 352 -33.30 -16.64 -21.48
CA ARG A 352 -32.96 -16.31 -20.07
C ARG A 352 -32.70 -14.81 -19.91
N GLY A 353 -33.22 -14.20 -18.84
CA GLY A 353 -33.01 -12.78 -18.54
C GLY A 353 -32.59 -12.56 -17.08
N ASP A 354 -31.81 -11.51 -16.86
CA ASP A 354 -31.48 -10.98 -15.53
C ASP A 354 -32.69 -10.26 -14.91
N PHE A 355 -32.67 -10.08 -13.59
CA PHE A 355 -33.59 -9.15 -12.92
C PHE A 355 -32.88 -8.38 -11.81
N HIS A 356 -32.91 -7.06 -11.92
CA HIS A 356 -32.36 -6.12 -10.93
C HIS A 356 -33.51 -5.19 -10.54
N GLY A 357 -33.86 -5.11 -9.26
CA GLY A 357 -35.07 -4.43 -8.80
C GLY A 357 -34.95 -3.88 -7.39
N SER A 358 -34.78 -2.56 -7.29
CA SER A 358 -34.86 -1.81 -6.02
C SER A 358 -36.31 -1.81 -5.50
N LEU A 359 -36.49 -1.81 -4.18
CA LEU A 359 -37.76 -1.47 -3.56
C LEU A 359 -37.55 -0.48 -2.41
N HIS A 360 -38.26 0.65 -2.46
CA HIS A 360 -38.23 1.67 -1.41
C HIS A 360 -39.17 1.33 -0.25
N TYR A 361 -38.85 1.83 0.94
CA TYR A 361 -39.71 1.79 2.12
C TYR A 361 -40.96 2.68 1.95
N HIS A 362 -42.08 2.21 2.48
CA HIS A 362 -43.12 3.08 3.04
C HIS A 362 -43.64 2.48 4.34
N ALA A 363 -43.71 3.30 5.39
CA ALA A 363 -44.38 2.98 6.64
C ALA A 363 -45.55 3.96 6.83
N TYR A 364 -46.67 3.46 7.34
CA TYR A 364 -47.83 4.24 7.73
C TYR A 364 -48.32 3.78 9.11
N PHE A 365 -48.65 4.73 9.98
CA PHE A 365 -49.25 4.50 11.30
C PHE A 365 -50.67 5.06 11.32
N GLY A 366 -51.60 4.36 11.98
CA GLY A 366 -52.90 4.91 12.41
C GLY A 366 -54.06 3.90 12.41
N GLY A 367 -54.87 3.89 13.47
CA GLY A 367 -56.22 3.30 13.49
C GLY A 367 -56.46 2.12 14.44
N GLN A 368 -56.79 2.43 15.71
CA GLN A 368 -57.75 1.67 16.55
C GLN A 368 -59.14 2.35 16.42
N PRO A 369 -60.26 1.82 17.00
CA PRO A 369 -60.47 0.67 17.91
C PRO A 369 -61.34 -0.43 17.22
N ASP A 370 -62.05 -1.39 17.83
CA ASP A 370 -62.46 -1.78 19.21
C ASP A 370 -62.11 -3.30 19.44
N GLU A 371 -62.55 -4.12 20.41
CA GLU A 371 -63.55 -4.10 21.51
C GLU A 371 -62.97 -4.77 22.80
N ASP A 372 -63.74 -4.77 23.91
CA ASP A 372 -63.38 -5.35 25.22
C ASP A 372 -63.55 -6.88 25.34
N VAL A 373 -62.58 -7.54 26.01
CA VAL A 373 -62.86 -8.59 27.01
C VAL A 373 -61.79 -8.50 28.12
N GLY A 374 -62.18 -8.56 29.41
CA GLY A 374 -61.24 -8.32 30.53
C GLY A 374 -61.34 -9.25 31.74
N PHE A 375 -60.52 -8.95 32.75
CA PHE A 375 -60.43 -9.53 34.11
C PHE A 375 -59.92 -10.98 34.29
N GLY A 376 -58.96 -11.16 35.21
CA GLY A 376 -58.47 -12.48 35.66
C GLY A 376 -57.15 -12.40 36.45
N GLU A 377 -57.24 -12.31 37.78
CA GLU A 377 -56.11 -12.15 38.72
C GLU A 377 -55.02 -13.24 38.61
N THR A 378 -53.75 -12.96 38.95
CA THR A 378 -53.28 -13.11 40.35
C THR A 378 -51.92 -12.44 40.61
N LEU A 379 -51.71 -12.02 41.87
CA LEU A 379 -50.47 -11.36 42.33
C LEU A 379 -49.38 -12.37 42.73
N LYS A 380 -48.11 -12.03 42.45
CA LYS A 380 -47.08 -11.87 43.50
C LYS A 380 -45.75 -11.26 43.02
N ASN A 381 -45.26 -10.32 43.83
CA ASN A 381 -43.88 -9.84 43.97
C ASN A 381 -43.66 -9.74 45.51
N PRO A 382 -42.44 -9.59 46.08
CA PRO A 382 -41.08 -9.63 45.49
C PRO A 382 -40.14 -10.63 46.21
N GLN A 383 -38.84 -10.66 45.84
CA GLN A 383 -37.71 -10.22 46.69
C GLN A 383 -36.35 -10.39 45.95
N GLU A 384 -35.27 -9.75 46.43
CA GLU A 384 -33.86 -9.89 45.98
C GLU A 384 -33.34 -11.36 46.07
N ASP A 385 -32.25 -11.80 45.41
CA ASP A 385 -30.96 -11.11 45.24
C ASP A 385 -30.01 -11.73 44.17
N THR A 386 -28.96 -10.98 43.81
CA THR A 386 -27.69 -11.38 43.13
C THR A 386 -27.66 -12.36 41.92
N SER A 387 -27.24 -11.81 40.76
CA SER A 387 -26.30 -12.37 39.75
C SER A 387 -26.39 -13.82 39.25
N GLN A 388 -26.66 -14.01 37.95
CA GLN A 388 -25.74 -14.69 37.01
C GLN A 388 -26.14 -14.51 35.53
N ASP A 389 -25.26 -14.96 34.62
CA ASP A 389 -25.29 -14.71 33.18
C ASP A 389 -26.63 -15.01 32.48
N PHE A 390 -27.14 -14.04 31.72
CA PHE A 390 -28.06 -14.32 30.61
C PHE A 390 -27.33 -14.10 29.28
N ASP A 391 -26.66 -15.17 28.84
CA ASP A 391 -26.04 -15.33 27.52
C ASP A 391 -27.04 -14.95 26.40
N SER A 392 -26.68 -13.97 25.59
CA SER A 392 -27.55 -13.34 24.57
C SER A 392 -27.70 -14.23 23.32
N ARG A 393 -28.27 -15.42 23.50
CA ARG A 393 -28.26 -16.52 22.52
C ARG A 393 -29.38 -16.47 21.47
N TYR A 394 -29.59 -15.30 20.86
CA TYR A 394 -30.27 -15.16 19.57
C TYR A 394 -29.66 -14.00 18.78
N ASP A 395 -28.39 -14.16 18.41
CA ASP A 395 -27.70 -13.29 17.45
C ASP A 395 -28.27 -13.52 16.04
N TYR A 396 -29.39 -12.84 15.75
CA TYR A 396 -29.94 -12.78 14.40
C TYR A 396 -28.98 -11.99 13.52
N VAL A 397 -28.20 -12.71 12.70
CA VAL A 397 -27.31 -12.11 11.71
C VAL A 397 -28.14 -11.38 10.65
N VAL A 398 -28.43 -10.11 10.92
CA VAL A 398 -28.93 -9.18 9.92
C VAL A 398 -27.78 -8.98 8.93
N CYS A 399 -27.96 -9.44 7.69
CA CYS A 399 -27.01 -9.24 6.60
C CYS A 399 -27.09 -7.78 6.10
N GLU A 400 -26.83 -6.79 6.97
CA GLU A 400 -26.64 -5.39 6.60
C GLU A 400 -25.43 -5.25 5.66
N GLU A 401 -25.56 -4.37 4.65
CA GLU A 401 -24.41 -3.95 3.85
C GLU A 401 -23.49 -3.06 4.71
N GLY A 402 -22.52 -3.68 5.38
CA GLY A 402 -21.61 -2.99 6.29
C GLY A 402 -20.97 -1.76 5.63
N GLU A 403 -21.17 -0.59 6.24
CA GLU A 403 -20.86 0.73 5.67
C GLU A 403 -19.48 0.78 5.02
N GLU A 404 -19.40 1.22 3.76
CA GLU A 404 -18.13 1.30 3.06
C GLU A 404 -17.35 2.54 3.51
N VAL A 405 -16.16 2.30 4.07
CA VAL A 405 -15.24 3.37 4.49
C VAL A 405 -14.86 4.24 3.28
N SER A 406 -15.44 5.44 3.23
CA SER A 406 -15.20 6.42 2.18
C SER A 406 -13.77 6.95 2.31
N CYS A 407 -12.87 6.42 1.49
CA CYS A 407 -11.43 6.65 1.61
C CYS A 407 -10.87 7.42 0.41
N ALA A 408 -10.16 8.50 0.70
CA ALA A 408 -9.47 9.36 -0.26
C ALA A 408 -8.01 9.58 0.15
N PRO A 409 -7.06 9.76 -0.79
CA PRO A 409 -7.23 9.67 -2.25
C PRO A 409 -7.50 8.24 -2.73
N VAL A 410 -8.28 8.12 -3.82
CA VAL A 410 -8.62 6.83 -4.44
C VAL A 410 -7.35 6.16 -5.01
N PRO A 411 -7.19 4.83 -4.83
CA PRO A 411 -6.08 4.07 -5.44
C PRO A 411 -6.02 4.20 -6.96
N ASP A 412 -4.81 4.47 -7.47
CA ASP A 412 -4.49 4.70 -8.89
C ASP A 412 -4.14 3.39 -9.62
N GLU A 413 -4.26 3.36 -10.96
CA GLU A 413 -4.01 2.16 -11.77
C GLU A 413 -2.59 1.63 -11.64
N PHE A 414 -1.61 2.49 -11.36
CA PHE A 414 -0.21 2.12 -11.15
C PHE A 414 0.06 1.41 -9.81
N ASN A 415 -0.86 1.52 -8.84
CA ASN A 415 -0.76 0.86 -7.53
C ASN A 415 -2.13 0.29 -7.10
N PRO A 416 -2.64 -0.73 -7.82
CA PRO A 416 -3.93 -1.36 -7.51
C PRO A 416 -3.88 -2.05 -6.14
N CYS A 417 -5.05 -2.30 -5.55
CA CYS A 417 -5.19 -2.86 -4.19
C CYS A 417 -4.87 -4.37 -4.06
N GLU A 418 -3.76 -4.78 -4.66
CA GLU A 418 -3.21 -6.13 -4.70
C GLU A 418 -1.85 -6.17 -3.99
N ASP A 419 -1.39 -7.37 -3.63
CA ASP A 419 0.03 -7.59 -3.37
C ASP A 419 0.85 -7.40 -4.67
N ILE A 420 2.18 -7.31 -4.54
CA ILE A 420 3.12 -7.10 -5.66
C ILE A 420 2.80 -8.04 -6.83
N MET A 421 2.74 -9.35 -6.59
CA MET A 421 2.43 -10.35 -7.64
C MET A 421 0.95 -10.46 -8.01
N GLY A 422 0.03 -10.03 -7.13
CA GLY A 422 -1.42 -10.16 -7.27
C GLY A 422 -1.94 -11.61 -7.25
N PHE A 423 -1.58 -12.40 -8.27
CA PHE A 423 -2.12 -13.74 -8.53
C PHE A 423 -1.33 -14.86 -7.84
N GLY A 424 -2.08 -15.81 -7.25
CA GLY A 424 -1.48 -16.98 -6.58
C GLY A 424 -0.65 -17.88 -7.49
N PHE A 425 -1.00 -18.02 -8.78
CA PHE A 425 -0.22 -18.83 -9.72
C PHE A 425 1.11 -18.16 -10.08
N LEU A 426 1.12 -16.83 -10.35
CA LEU A 426 2.35 -16.08 -10.65
C LEU A 426 3.37 -16.23 -9.52
N ARG A 427 2.93 -16.15 -8.26
CA ARG A 427 3.81 -16.36 -7.09
C ARG A 427 4.57 -17.69 -7.15
N VAL A 428 3.87 -18.79 -7.45
CA VAL A 428 4.49 -20.12 -7.60
C VAL A 428 5.40 -20.17 -8.84
N SER A 429 4.97 -19.61 -9.97
CA SER A 429 5.75 -19.56 -11.20
C SER A 429 7.05 -18.77 -11.04
N VAL A 430 7.06 -17.63 -10.32
CA VAL A 430 8.27 -16.81 -10.13
C VAL A 430 9.32 -17.54 -9.33
N TRP A 431 8.95 -18.19 -8.23
CA TRP A 431 9.91 -18.98 -7.45
C TRP A 431 10.53 -20.10 -8.28
N PHE A 432 9.78 -20.72 -9.20
CA PHE A 432 10.32 -21.72 -10.12
C PHE A 432 11.26 -21.10 -11.18
N VAL A 433 10.82 -20.03 -11.85
CA VAL A 433 11.59 -19.35 -12.91
C VAL A 433 12.86 -18.69 -12.37
N SER A 434 12.82 -18.04 -11.19
CA SER A 434 13.99 -17.39 -10.59
C SER A 434 15.04 -18.42 -10.16
N LEU A 435 14.64 -19.51 -9.51
CA LEU A 435 15.55 -20.58 -9.10
C LEU A 435 16.17 -21.29 -10.31
N LEU A 436 15.41 -21.54 -11.38
CA LEU A 436 15.96 -22.09 -12.62
C LEU A 436 16.90 -21.12 -13.34
N ALA A 437 16.56 -19.83 -13.43
CA ALA A 437 17.41 -18.82 -14.05
C ALA A 437 18.74 -18.66 -13.29
N VAL A 438 18.70 -18.56 -11.96
CA VAL A 438 19.90 -18.45 -11.11
C VAL A 438 20.74 -19.74 -11.20
N LEU A 439 20.16 -20.91 -10.92
CA LEU A 439 20.91 -22.18 -10.92
C LEU A 439 21.47 -22.52 -12.31
N GLY A 440 20.66 -22.35 -13.35
CA GLY A 440 21.04 -22.62 -14.74
C GLY A 440 22.20 -21.74 -15.19
N ASN A 441 22.12 -20.43 -14.97
CA ASN A 441 23.18 -19.51 -15.40
C ASN A 441 24.43 -19.59 -14.52
N VAL A 442 24.31 -19.86 -13.21
CA VAL A 442 25.48 -20.20 -12.37
C VAL A 442 26.19 -21.45 -12.89
N VAL A 443 25.46 -22.51 -13.27
CA VAL A 443 26.06 -23.72 -13.86
C VAL A 443 26.70 -23.42 -15.22
N VAL A 444 26.08 -22.60 -16.08
CA VAL A 444 26.70 -22.17 -17.35
C VAL A 444 28.00 -21.40 -17.11
N LEU A 445 28.01 -20.44 -16.20
CA LEU A 445 29.20 -19.66 -15.85
C LEU A 445 30.30 -20.56 -15.27
N LEU A 446 29.98 -21.43 -14.31
CA LEU A 446 30.95 -22.39 -13.74
C LEU A 446 31.54 -23.31 -14.81
N VAL A 447 30.72 -23.87 -15.71
CA VAL A 447 31.19 -24.74 -16.80
C VAL A 447 32.08 -23.96 -17.78
N LEU A 448 31.71 -22.75 -18.17
CA LEU A 448 32.49 -21.95 -19.13
C LEU A 448 33.80 -21.43 -18.53
N LEU A 449 33.83 -21.06 -17.24
CA LEU A 449 35.00 -20.51 -16.55
C LEU A 449 35.96 -21.60 -16.04
N THR A 450 35.48 -22.79 -15.67
CA THR A 450 36.33 -23.91 -15.22
C THR A 450 36.78 -24.85 -16.35
N SER A 451 36.35 -24.60 -17.60
CA SER A 451 36.75 -25.40 -18.76
C SER A 451 38.21 -25.15 -19.13
N HIS A 452 39.01 -26.22 -19.25
CA HIS A 452 40.43 -26.15 -19.61
C HIS A 452 40.68 -25.82 -21.10
N TYR A 453 39.64 -25.57 -21.89
CA TYR A 453 39.76 -25.18 -23.30
C TYR A 453 40.01 -23.68 -23.46
N LYS A 454 40.78 -23.28 -24.48
CA LYS A 454 41.04 -21.86 -24.78
C LYS A 454 39.73 -21.07 -24.98
N LEU A 455 39.64 -19.91 -24.32
CA LEU A 455 38.56 -18.94 -24.48
C LEU A 455 38.47 -18.47 -25.95
N SER A 456 37.41 -18.87 -26.63
CA SER A 456 37.02 -18.37 -27.94
C SER A 456 36.04 -17.20 -27.79
N VAL A 457 35.95 -16.32 -28.80
CA VAL A 457 35.08 -15.12 -28.75
C VAL A 457 33.64 -15.48 -28.39
N SER A 458 33.03 -16.44 -29.08
CA SER A 458 31.69 -16.92 -28.70
C SER A 458 31.57 -17.52 -27.29
N ARG A 459 32.62 -18.09 -26.67
CA ARG A 459 32.55 -18.52 -25.26
C ARG A 459 32.55 -17.31 -24.33
N PHE A 460 33.41 -16.34 -24.58
CA PHE A 460 33.47 -15.07 -23.87
C PHE A 460 32.12 -14.32 -23.92
N LEU A 461 31.48 -14.25 -25.09
CA LEU A 461 30.15 -13.65 -25.23
C LEU A 461 29.06 -14.45 -24.49
N MET A 462 29.08 -15.79 -24.53
CA MET A 462 28.15 -16.62 -23.74
C MET A 462 28.31 -16.44 -22.22
N CYS A 463 29.52 -16.15 -21.73
CA CYS A 463 29.71 -15.79 -20.31
C CYS A 463 29.01 -14.47 -19.96
N HIS A 464 29.09 -13.44 -20.83
CA HIS A 464 28.40 -12.17 -20.58
C HIS A 464 26.88 -12.30 -20.63
N LEU A 465 26.35 -13.12 -21.55
CA LEU A 465 24.90 -13.38 -21.64
C LEU A 465 24.40 -14.13 -20.39
N ALA A 466 25.09 -15.19 -19.97
CA ALA A 466 24.76 -15.91 -18.74
C ALA A 466 24.91 -15.04 -17.47
N PHE A 467 25.80 -14.05 -17.47
CA PHE A 467 25.90 -13.07 -16.38
C PHE A 467 24.71 -12.10 -16.36
N ALA A 468 24.26 -11.61 -17.52
CA ALA A 468 23.06 -10.77 -17.61
C ALA A 468 21.80 -11.55 -17.16
N ASP A 469 21.64 -12.78 -17.65
CA ASP A 469 20.53 -13.67 -17.27
C ASP A 469 20.56 -14.06 -15.79
N LEU A 470 21.74 -14.15 -15.17
CA LEU A 470 21.89 -14.31 -13.71
C LEU A 470 21.43 -13.06 -12.95
N CYS A 471 21.76 -11.86 -13.42
CA CYS A 471 21.27 -10.62 -12.82
C CYS A 471 19.74 -10.53 -12.88
N MET A 472 19.14 -10.96 -14.00
CA MET A 472 17.69 -11.05 -14.15
C MET A 472 17.06 -12.05 -13.16
N GLY A 473 17.70 -13.20 -12.96
CA GLY A 473 17.27 -14.20 -11.96
C GLY A 473 17.36 -13.68 -10.51
N ILE A 474 18.39 -12.90 -10.18
CA ILE A 474 18.56 -12.26 -8.86
C ILE A 474 17.46 -11.23 -8.60
N TYR A 475 17.14 -10.39 -9.60
CA TYR A 475 16.02 -9.44 -9.53
C TYR A 475 14.68 -10.16 -9.23
N LEU A 476 14.35 -11.23 -9.96
CA LEU A 476 13.12 -11.99 -9.71
C LEU A 476 13.08 -12.60 -8.30
N LEU A 477 14.20 -13.16 -7.84
CA LEU A 477 14.30 -13.75 -6.50
C LEU A 477 14.09 -12.71 -5.40
N LEU A 478 14.62 -11.50 -5.60
CA LEU A 478 14.45 -10.36 -4.70
C LEU A 478 12.98 -9.90 -4.65
N ILE A 479 12.31 -9.73 -5.79
CA ILE A 479 10.87 -9.39 -5.82
C ILE A 479 10.02 -10.49 -5.16
N ALA A 480 10.33 -11.76 -5.43
CA ALA A 480 9.62 -12.91 -4.84
C ALA A 480 9.78 -13.02 -3.31
N SER A 481 10.95 -12.65 -2.79
CA SER A 481 11.20 -12.58 -1.34
C SER A 481 10.42 -11.45 -0.67
N VAL A 482 10.25 -10.29 -1.33
CA VAL A 482 9.48 -9.17 -0.78
C VAL A 482 7.97 -9.47 -0.80
N ASP A 483 7.44 -10.00 -1.91
CA ASP A 483 6.03 -10.41 -2.01
C ASP A 483 5.64 -11.48 -0.96
N LEU A 484 6.57 -12.37 -0.60
CA LEU A 484 6.39 -13.34 0.48
C LEU A 484 6.40 -12.67 1.87
N HIS A 485 7.27 -11.67 2.09
CA HIS A 485 7.41 -10.97 3.37
C HIS A 485 6.25 -10.01 3.66
N THR A 486 5.80 -9.23 2.66
CA THR A 486 4.72 -8.24 2.81
C THR A 486 3.33 -8.81 2.50
N ARG A 487 3.17 -10.14 2.53
CA ARG A 487 1.97 -10.84 2.02
C ARG A 487 0.69 -10.39 2.72
N ALA A 488 -0.30 -9.93 1.95
CA ALA A 488 -1.59 -9.41 2.40
C ALA A 488 -1.55 -8.12 3.25
N GLU A 489 -0.36 -7.58 3.52
CA GLU A 489 -0.12 -6.28 4.19
C GLU A 489 0.79 -5.36 3.37
N TYR A 490 0.90 -5.62 2.06
CA TYR A 490 1.70 -4.81 1.13
C TYR A 490 1.23 -3.34 1.13
N PHE A 491 -0.06 -3.08 1.31
CA PHE A 491 -0.60 -1.72 1.41
C PHE A 491 0.05 -0.83 2.50
N ASN A 492 0.56 -1.45 3.58
CA ASN A 492 1.23 -0.79 4.70
C ASN A 492 2.77 -0.77 4.56
N HIS A 493 3.30 -1.47 3.54
CA HIS A 493 4.73 -1.58 3.25
C HIS A 493 5.12 -0.97 1.90
N ALA A 494 4.15 -0.69 1.02
CA ALA A 494 4.34 -0.17 -0.33
C ALA A 494 5.16 1.12 -0.35
N ILE A 495 4.88 2.07 0.55
CA ILE A 495 5.62 3.34 0.62
C ILE A 495 7.08 3.12 1.01
N ASP A 496 7.37 2.25 2.01
CA ASP A 496 8.75 1.91 2.38
C ASP A 496 9.48 1.10 1.31
N TRP A 497 8.76 0.24 0.58
CA TRP A 497 9.30 -0.51 -0.55
C TRP A 497 9.68 0.43 -1.71
N GLN A 498 8.72 1.22 -2.18
CA GLN A 498 8.85 2.10 -3.33
C GLN A 498 9.81 3.27 -3.09
N THR A 499 9.74 3.93 -1.92
CA THR A 499 10.66 5.03 -1.57
C THR A 499 12.02 4.55 -1.05
N GLY A 500 12.13 3.26 -0.68
CA GLY A 500 13.36 2.68 -0.15
C GLY A 500 14.38 2.29 -1.23
N PRO A 501 15.64 2.04 -0.84
CA PRO A 501 16.70 1.65 -1.77
C PRO A 501 16.43 0.31 -2.45
N GLY A 502 15.65 -0.59 -1.83
CA GLY A 502 15.35 -1.92 -2.36
C GLY A 502 14.71 -1.90 -3.75
N CYS A 503 13.73 -1.01 -3.97
CA CYS A 503 13.09 -0.85 -5.27
C CYS A 503 14.02 -0.18 -6.31
N GLY A 504 14.89 0.73 -5.87
CA GLY A 504 15.96 1.30 -6.71
C GLY A 504 16.97 0.25 -7.20
N LEU A 505 17.42 -0.65 -6.31
CA LEU A 505 18.29 -1.78 -6.67
C LEU A 505 17.57 -2.76 -7.61
N ALA A 506 16.30 -3.07 -7.36
CA ALA A 506 15.51 -3.94 -8.23
C ALA A 506 15.39 -3.37 -9.65
N GLY A 507 15.03 -2.09 -9.77
CA GLY A 507 14.92 -1.38 -11.05
C GLY A 507 16.25 -1.32 -11.81
N PHE A 508 17.35 -1.04 -11.11
CA PHE A 508 18.69 -1.11 -11.69
C PHE A 508 18.99 -2.50 -12.26
N PHE A 509 18.79 -3.57 -11.47
CA PHE A 509 19.11 -4.93 -11.92
C PHE A 509 18.27 -5.37 -13.12
N THR A 510 16.96 -5.07 -13.17
CA THR A 510 16.13 -5.49 -14.30
C THR A 510 16.49 -4.77 -15.60
N VAL A 511 16.71 -3.44 -15.57
CA VAL A 511 17.10 -2.68 -16.78
C VAL A 511 18.52 -3.03 -17.22
N PHE A 512 19.47 -3.12 -16.28
CA PHE A 512 20.85 -3.49 -16.61
C PHE A 512 20.92 -4.90 -17.21
N ALA A 513 20.17 -5.85 -16.66
CA ALA A 513 20.14 -7.22 -17.16
C ALA A 513 19.50 -7.32 -18.55
N SER A 514 18.35 -6.67 -18.81
CA SER A 514 17.68 -6.76 -20.11
C SER A 514 18.51 -6.14 -21.23
N GLU A 515 19.00 -4.91 -21.02
CA GLU A 515 19.79 -4.19 -22.03
C GLU A 515 21.11 -4.92 -22.31
N LEU A 516 21.79 -5.45 -21.28
CA LEU A 516 23.02 -6.22 -21.48
C LEU A 516 22.76 -7.57 -22.15
N SER A 517 21.63 -8.22 -21.88
CA SER A 517 21.24 -9.48 -22.53
C SER A 517 20.99 -9.27 -24.02
N VAL A 518 20.14 -8.28 -24.38
CA VAL A 518 19.86 -7.91 -25.79
C VAL A 518 21.13 -7.44 -26.50
N TYR A 519 21.93 -6.56 -25.88
CA TYR A 519 23.21 -6.11 -26.47
C TYR A 519 24.14 -7.30 -26.75
N THR A 520 24.34 -8.19 -25.77
CA THR A 520 25.20 -9.37 -25.93
C THR A 520 24.66 -10.31 -27.02
N LEU A 521 23.33 -10.47 -27.13
CA LEU A 521 22.71 -11.24 -28.19
C LEU A 521 23.02 -10.64 -29.57
N THR A 522 22.88 -9.32 -29.77
CA THR A 522 23.26 -8.68 -31.05
C THR A 522 24.72 -8.95 -31.41
N VAL A 523 25.65 -8.81 -30.47
CA VAL A 523 27.09 -9.05 -30.68
C VAL A 523 27.38 -10.53 -30.99
N ILE A 524 26.65 -11.47 -30.38
CA ILE A 524 26.71 -12.89 -30.75
C ILE A 524 26.22 -13.10 -32.20
N THR A 525 25.16 -12.43 -32.64
CA THR A 525 24.70 -12.54 -34.03
C THR A 525 25.69 -11.96 -35.03
N LEU A 526 26.34 -10.85 -34.69
CA LEU A 526 27.36 -10.18 -35.51
C LEU A 526 28.65 -11.02 -35.60
N GLU A 527 29.15 -11.59 -34.49
CA GLU A 527 30.30 -12.53 -34.49
C GLU A 527 30.04 -13.68 -35.45
N ARG A 528 28.81 -14.18 -35.48
CA ARG A 528 28.41 -15.38 -36.21
C ARG A 528 28.15 -15.13 -37.68
N TRP A 529 27.47 -14.04 -38.01
CA TRP A 529 27.37 -13.57 -39.38
C TRP A 529 28.77 -13.33 -39.97
N TYR A 530 29.66 -12.66 -39.23
CA TYR A 530 31.03 -12.40 -39.64
C TYR A 530 31.83 -13.70 -39.81
N ALA A 531 31.82 -14.60 -38.82
CA ALA A 531 32.58 -15.85 -38.85
C ALA A 531 32.13 -16.79 -39.98
N ILE A 532 30.83 -16.87 -40.29
CA ILE A 532 30.30 -17.67 -41.41
C ILE A 532 30.66 -17.02 -42.75
N THR A 533 30.40 -15.71 -42.91
CA THR A 533 30.61 -15.00 -44.19
C THR A 533 32.09 -14.89 -44.58
N PHE A 534 32.99 -14.75 -43.61
CA PHE A 534 34.43 -14.55 -43.84
C PHE A 534 35.30 -15.77 -43.51
N ALA A 535 34.70 -16.96 -43.32
CA ALA A 535 35.40 -18.21 -42.98
C ALA A 535 36.63 -18.54 -43.86
N MET A 536 36.61 -18.10 -45.13
CA MET A 536 37.65 -18.34 -46.13
C MET A 536 38.86 -17.38 -46.08
N ARG A 537 38.87 -16.33 -45.24
CA ARG A 537 40.03 -15.41 -45.10
C ARG A 537 40.67 -15.56 -43.71
N LEU A 538 41.80 -16.27 -43.62
CA LEU A 538 42.46 -16.51 -42.34
C LEU A 538 42.94 -15.23 -41.66
N ASP A 539 43.31 -14.20 -42.43
CA ASP A 539 43.90 -12.94 -41.95
C ASP A 539 42.87 -11.95 -41.40
N ARG A 540 41.57 -12.26 -41.49
CA ARG A 540 40.47 -11.44 -40.97
C ARG A 540 39.67 -12.15 -39.88
N LYS A 541 40.33 -12.89 -38.99
CA LYS A 541 39.67 -13.53 -37.84
C LYS A 541 39.43 -12.53 -36.72
N LEU A 542 38.20 -12.45 -36.24
CA LEU A 542 37.78 -11.55 -35.16
C LEU A 542 38.45 -11.97 -33.84
N HIS A 543 39.41 -11.16 -33.37
CA HIS A 543 40.25 -11.49 -32.21
C HIS A 543 39.61 -11.07 -30.88
N LEU A 544 39.94 -11.76 -29.78
CA LEU A 544 39.31 -11.58 -28.46
C LEU A 544 39.36 -10.14 -27.94
N HIS A 545 40.46 -9.41 -28.17
CA HIS A 545 40.58 -8.00 -27.77
C HIS A 545 39.54 -7.08 -28.44
N HIS A 546 39.18 -7.33 -29.70
CA HIS A 546 38.15 -6.54 -30.38
C HIS A 546 36.76 -6.80 -29.76
N ALA A 547 36.45 -8.07 -29.48
CA ALA A 547 35.20 -8.44 -28.81
C ALA A 547 35.13 -7.89 -27.37
N ALA A 548 36.25 -7.88 -26.63
CA ALA A 548 36.33 -7.29 -25.30
C ALA A 548 36.13 -5.77 -25.33
N ALA A 549 36.69 -5.06 -26.32
CA ALA A 549 36.46 -3.62 -26.49
C ALA A 549 35.00 -3.28 -26.84
N VAL A 550 34.37 -4.07 -27.72
CA VAL A 550 32.93 -3.95 -28.03
C VAL A 550 32.08 -4.20 -26.78
N MET A 551 32.34 -5.29 -26.04
CA MET A 551 31.61 -5.57 -24.81
C MET A 551 31.80 -4.50 -23.74
N LEU A 552 33.00 -3.92 -23.59
CA LEU A 552 33.23 -2.81 -22.66
C LEU A 552 32.37 -1.58 -23.00
N GLY A 553 32.24 -1.24 -24.29
CA GLY A 553 31.33 -0.19 -24.75
C GLY A 553 29.86 -0.48 -24.42
N GLY A 554 29.41 -1.72 -24.67
CA GLY A 554 28.08 -2.18 -24.28
C GLY A 554 27.82 -2.12 -22.77
N TRP A 555 28.77 -2.55 -21.95
CA TRP A 555 28.66 -2.47 -20.49
C TRP A 555 28.51 -1.04 -20.00
N LEU A 556 29.32 -0.10 -20.49
CA LEU A 556 29.20 1.32 -20.14
C LEU A 556 27.85 1.92 -20.56
N PHE A 557 27.33 1.49 -21.72
CA PHE A 557 26.01 1.90 -22.22
C PHE A 557 24.84 1.36 -21.36
N CYS A 558 24.83 0.06 -21.06
CA CYS A 558 23.78 -0.56 -20.23
C CYS A 558 23.83 -0.05 -18.78
N LEU A 559 25.03 0.22 -18.24
CA LEU A 559 25.18 0.89 -16.94
C LEU A 559 24.62 2.30 -16.96
N LEU A 560 24.89 3.09 -18.01
CA LEU A 560 24.32 4.43 -18.16
C LEU A 560 22.79 4.38 -18.18
N LEU A 561 22.18 3.53 -19.01
CA LEU A 561 20.72 3.37 -19.07
C LEU A 561 20.12 3.01 -17.71
N ALA A 562 20.68 2.02 -17.01
CA ALA A 562 20.16 1.59 -15.71
C ALA A 562 20.35 2.62 -14.57
N LEU A 563 21.31 3.55 -14.71
CA LEU A 563 21.55 4.64 -13.76
C LEU A 563 20.66 5.88 -13.99
N LEU A 564 20.17 6.12 -15.22
CA LEU A 564 19.34 7.30 -15.54
C LEU A 564 18.09 7.45 -14.64
N PRO A 565 17.30 6.39 -14.35
CA PRO A 565 16.17 6.48 -13.42
C PRO A 565 16.56 6.58 -11.94
N LEU A 566 17.84 6.37 -11.57
CA LEU A 566 18.34 6.61 -10.21
C LEU A 566 18.79 8.07 -10.00
N VAL A 567 19.20 8.76 -11.07
CA VAL A 567 19.55 10.19 -11.03
C VAL A 567 18.38 11.13 -11.38
N GLY A 568 17.16 10.59 -11.45
CA GLY A 568 15.92 11.37 -11.58
C GLY A 568 15.45 11.69 -13.02
N VAL A 569 16.01 11.04 -14.05
CA VAL A 569 15.54 11.18 -15.44
C VAL A 569 14.23 10.40 -15.70
N SER A 570 13.99 9.38 -14.89
CA SER A 570 12.74 8.62 -14.77
C SER A 570 12.64 8.12 -13.31
N SER A 571 11.65 7.29 -12.97
CA SER A 571 11.48 6.75 -11.62
C SER A 571 11.09 5.28 -11.64
N TYR A 572 11.87 4.46 -10.93
CA TYR A 572 11.50 3.07 -10.60
C TYR A 572 10.40 2.99 -9.52
N GLN A 573 10.16 4.07 -8.77
CA GLN A 573 9.32 4.03 -7.56
C GLN A 573 7.80 3.97 -7.86
N LYS A 574 7.38 4.29 -9.08
CA LYS A 574 5.95 4.42 -9.44
C LYS A 574 5.15 3.12 -9.34
N VAL A 575 5.76 1.98 -9.69
CA VAL A 575 5.09 0.66 -9.74
C VAL A 575 5.73 -0.34 -8.77
N SER A 576 4.93 -1.25 -8.21
CA SER A 576 5.38 -2.22 -7.18
C SER A 576 6.50 -3.18 -7.63
N ILE A 577 6.59 -3.42 -8.95
CA ILE A 577 7.58 -4.28 -9.61
C ILE A 577 8.88 -3.51 -9.97
N CYS A 578 8.95 -2.20 -9.67
CA CYS A 578 10.15 -1.37 -9.77
C CYS A 578 10.68 -1.12 -11.21
N LEU A 579 9.79 -1.14 -12.20
CA LEU A 579 10.10 -0.81 -13.59
C LEU A 579 9.95 0.70 -13.86
N PRO A 580 10.71 1.28 -14.81
CA PRO A 580 10.66 2.70 -15.12
C PRO A 580 9.44 3.00 -16.00
N MET A 581 8.26 3.09 -15.38
CA MET A 581 6.95 3.28 -16.05
C MET A 581 6.36 4.67 -15.77
N ASP A 582 7.20 5.67 -15.48
CA ASP A 582 6.73 7.03 -15.20
C ASP A 582 6.32 7.76 -16.49
N THR A 583 5.02 7.91 -16.69
CA THR A 583 4.42 8.65 -17.82
C THR A 583 4.09 10.11 -17.49
N GLN A 584 4.30 10.57 -16.24
CA GLN A 584 3.86 11.91 -15.80
C GLN A 584 4.83 13.03 -16.19
N SER A 585 6.08 12.71 -16.57
CA SER A 585 7.04 13.69 -17.09
C SER A 585 7.46 13.36 -18.53
N THR A 586 7.58 14.39 -19.36
CA THR A 586 8.02 14.26 -20.77
C THR A 586 9.43 13.68 -20.87
N VAL A 587 10.30 13.96 -19.91
CA VAL A 587 11.67 13.41 -19.84
C VAL A 587 11.63 11.90 -19.63
N ALA A 588 10.79 11.41 -18.71
CA ALA A 588 10.63 9.98 -18.47
C ALA A 588 9.96 9.25 -19.65
N GLN A 589 8.96 9.87 -20.30
CA GLN A 589 8.37 9.35 -21.54
C GLN A 589 9.42 9.20 -22.65
N VAL A 590 10.26 10.21 -22.87
CA VAL A 590 11.35 10.17 -23.88
C VAL A 590 12.38 9.09 -23.54
N TYR A 591 12.74 8.92 -22.25
CA TYR A 591 13.59 7.82 -21.81
C TYR A 591 12.97 6.45 -22.16
N ILE A 592 11.72 6.19 -21.78
CA ILE A 592 11.01 4.92 -22.04
C ILE A 592 10.95 4.64 -23.55
N LEU A 593 10.56 5.64 -24.34
CA LEU A 593 10.50 5.55 -25.80
C LEU A 593 11.87 5.26 -26.42
N SER A 594 12.94 5.89 -25.92
CA SER A 594 14.30 5.64 -26.41
C SER A 594 14.75 4.20 -26.20
N VAL A 595 14.50 3.62 -25.02
CA VAL A 595 14.83 2.23 -24.68
C VAL A 595 14.02 1.25 -25.55
N LEU A 596 12.73 1.53 -25.77
CA LEU A 596 11.89 0.73 -26.66
C LEU A 596 12.39 0.76 -28.11
N VAL A 597 12.75 1.93 -28.64
CA VAL A 597 13.29 2.10 -30.01
C VAL A 597 14.65 1.43 -30.17
N LEU A 598 15.52 1.50 -29.16
CA LEU A 598 16.82 0.81 -29.15
C LEU A 598 16.65 -0.72 -29.24
N ASN A 599 15.73 -1.28 -28.46
CA ASN A 599 15.43 -2.72 -28.49
C ASN A 599 14.82 -3.17 -29.84
N ILE A 600 13.93 -2.36 -30.43
CA ILE A 600 13.39 -2.61 -31.78
C ILE A 600 14.51 -2.55 -32.84
N LEU A 601 15.42 -1.58 -32.75
CA LEU A 601 16.57 -1.46 -33.66
C LEU A 601 17.53 -2.66 -33.53
N ALA A 602 17.82 -3.09 -32.30
CA ALA A 602 18.63 -4.28 -32.02
C ALA A 602 18.04 -5.54 -32.68
N PHE A 603 16.72 -5.75 -32.55
CA PHE A 603 16.01 -6.84 -33.22
C PHE A 603 16.09 -6.76 -34.75
N LEU A 604 15.93 -5.57 -35.34
CA LEU A 604 16.07 -5.37 -36.80
C LEU A 604 17.48 -5.70 -37.30
N VAL A 605 18.53 -5.31 -36.56
CA VAL A 605 19.92 -5.68 -36.88
C VAL A 605 20.12 -7.19 -36.81
N ILE A 606 19.56 -7.85 -35.79
CA ILE A 606 19.58 -9.31 -35.67
C ILE A 606 18.90 -9.97 -36.89
N CYS A 607 17.69 -9.56 -37.26
CA CYS A 607 16.98 -10.09 -38.43
C CYS A 607 17.77 -9.89 -39.74
N ALA A 608 18.36 -8.71 -39.94
CA ALA A 608 19.19 -8.43 -41.11
C ALA A 608 20.43 -9.34 -41.17
N CYS A 609 21.10 -9.56 -40.04
CA CYS A 609 22.24 -10.49 -39.94
C CYS A 609 21.82 -11.93 -40.28
N TYR A 610 20.66 -12.39 -39.83
CA TYR A 610 20.17 -13.74 -40.11
C TYR A 610 19.73 -13.94 -41.55
N PHE A 611 19.13 -12.93 -42.17
CA PHE A 611 18.86 -12.96 -43.60
C PHE A 611 20.17 -13.11 -44.40
N LYS A 612 21.24 -12.38 -44.03
CA LYS A 612 22.56 -12.54 -44.66
C LYS A 612 23.20 -13.91 -44.38
N ILE A 613 23.09 -14.46 -43.17
CA ILE A 613 23.54 -15.84 -42.84
C ILE A 613 22.80 -16.86 -43.71
N TYR A 614 21.47 -16.76 -43.80
CA TYR A 614 20.63 -17.66 -44.59
C TYR A 614 21.02 -17.64 -46.07
N CYS A 615 21.14 -16.45 -46.67
CA CYS A 615 21.60 -16.30 -48.05
C CYS A 615 23.02 -16.85 -48.27
N ALA A 616 23.94 -16.68 -47.31
CA ALA A 616 25.30 -17.22 -47.41
C ALA A 616 25.31 -18.77 -47.34
N VAL A 617 24.51 -19.35 -46.44
CA VAL A 617 24.40 -20.81 -46.24
C VAL A 617 23.67 -21.51 -47.39
N HIS A 618 22.72 -20.85 -48.04
CA HIS A 618 21.94 -21.41 -49.16
C HIS A 618 22.58 -21.14 -50.55
N ASN A 619 23.66 -20.36 -50.64
CA ASN A 619 24.31 -20.05 -51.91
C ASN A 619 24.93 -21.33 -52.54
N PRO A 620 24.56 -21.76 -53.75
CA PRO A 620 25.03 -23.02 -54.34
C PRO A 620 26.54 -23.06 -54.64
N HIS A 621 27.21 -21.91 -54.69
CA HIS A 621 28.68 -21.87 -54.78
C HIS A 621 29.39 -22.12 -53.43
N TYR A 622 28.65 -22.11 -52.31
CA TYR A 622 29.16 -22.37 -50.98
C TYR A 622 28.82 -23.80 -50.54
N ARG A 623 29.82 -24.70 -50.53
CA ARG A 623 29.69 -26.05 -49.95
C ARG A 623 29.68 -25.99 -48.43
N SER A 624 28.59 -25.49 -47.88
CA SER A 624 28.29 -25.47 -46.43
C SER A 624 28.41 -26.87 -45.84
N GLY A 625 29.16 -27.03 -44.75
CA GLY A 625 29.21 -28.30 -44.05
C GLY A 625 27.88 -28.58 -43.35
N SER A 626 27.48 -29.85 -43.22
CA SER A 626 26.30 -30.22 -42.43
C SER A 626 26.41 -29.85 -40.93
N LYS A 627 27.60 -29.44 -40.49
CA LYS A 627 27.86 -28.84 -39.17
C LYS A 627 27.42 -27.38 -39.09
N ASP A 628 27.55 -26.62 -40.18
CA ASP A 628 27.36 -25.16 -40.21
C ASP A 628 25.87 -24.81 -40.32
N THR A 629 25.11 -25.53 -41.14
CA THR A 629 23.64 -25.51 -41.14
C THR A 629 23.06 -25.87 -39.76
N ASN A 630 23.65 -26.87 -39.10
CA ASN A 630 23.30 -27.26 -37.74
C ASN A 630 23.66 -26.19 -36.70
N ILE A 631 24.70 -25.39 -36.89
CA ILE A 631 25.02 -24.24 -36.03
C ILE A 631 23.99 -23.14 -36.25
N ALA A 632 23.75 -22.73 -37.51
CA ALA A 632 22.80 -21.69 -37.88
C ALA A 632 21.38 -21.98 -37.36
N LYS A 633 20.90 -23.24 -37.41
CA LYS A 633 19.58 -23.63 -36.87
C LYS A 633 19.46 -23.40 -35.36
N ARG A 634 20.47 -23.78 -34.56
CA ARG A 634 20.49 -23.60 -33.09
C ARG A 634 20.49 -22.12 -32.70
N MET A 635 21.22 -21.36 -33.51
CA MET A 635 21.39 -19.93 -33.40
C MET A 635 20.11 -19.16 -33.73
N ALA A 636 19.34 -19.60 -34.74
CA ALA A 636 18.01 -19.07 -35.02
C ALA A 636 16.99 -19.35 -33.90
N VAL A 637 17.09 -20.51 -33.21
CA VAL A 637 16.19 -20.83 -32.07
C VAL A 637 16.35 -19.83 -30.93
N LEU A 638 17.58 -19.46 -30.57
CA LEU A 638 17.86 -18.46 -29.51
C LEU A 638 17.18 -17.10 -29.77
N ILE A 639 17.08 -16.69 -31.03
CA ILE A 639 16.45 -15.41 -31.41
C ILE A 639 14.94 -15.54 -31.53
N PHE A 640 14.44 -16.72 -31.94
CA PHE A 640 13.01 -16.96 -31.94
C PHE A 640 12.44 -17.01 -30.51
N THR A 641 13.19 -17.55 -29.54
CA THR A 641 12.82 -17.46 -28.11
C THR A 641 12.90 -16.03 -27.60
N ASP A 642 13.95 -15.28 -27.93
CA ASP A 642 14.12 -13.87 -27.56
C ASP A 642 12.96 -13.00 -28.09
N PHE A 643 12.66 -13.10 -29.39
CA PHE A 643 11.55 -12.40 -30.02
C PHE A 643 10.18 -12.74 -29.41
N LEU A 644 9.90 -14.03 -29.17
CA LEU A 644 8.65 -14.45 -28.54
C LEU A 644 8.51 -13.94 -27.10
N CYS A 645 9.62 -13.76 -26.38
CA CYS A 645 9.62 -13.16 -25.04
C CYS A 645 9.46 -11.64 -25.09
N MET A 646 10.11 -10.94 -26.03
CA MET A 646 10.13 -9.48 -26.11
C MET A 646 8.92 -8.86 -26.81
N ALA A 647 8.35 -9.51 -27.83
CA ALA A 647 7.24 -8.95 -28.62
C ALA A 647 6.00 -8.56 -27.79
N PRO A 648 5.54 -9.33 -26.77
CA PRO A 648 4.42 -8.94 -25.93
C PRO A 648 4.68 -7.67 -25.10
N ILE A 649 5.91 -7.50 -24.59
CA ILE A 649 6.29 -6.31 -23.82
C ILE A 649 6.38 -5.10 -24.75
N SER A 650 6.99 -5.24 -25.92
CA SER A 650 7.07 -4.17 -26.92
C SER A 650 5.69 -3.68 -27.38
N PHE A 651 4.74 -4.60 -27.58
CA PHE A 651 3.35 -4.26 -27.91
C PHE A 651 2.62 -3.55 -26.76
N TYR A 652 2.79 -4.02 -25.52
CA TYR A 652 2.21 -3.39 -24.34
C TYR A 652 2.77 -1.97 -24.10
N ALA A 653 4.10 -1.80 -24.17
CA ALA A 653 4.75 -0.51 -24.01
C ALA A 653 4.30 0.50 -25.09
N MET A 654 4.18 0.06 -26.34
CA MET A 654 3.63 0.89 -27.43
C MET A 654 2.17 1.27 -27.20
N SER A 655 1.35 0.36 -26.67
CA SER A 655 -0.07 0.63 -26.34
C SER A 655 -0.20 1.66 -25.20
N ALA A 656 0.68 1.59 -24.20
CA ALA A 656 0.73 2.54 -23.09
C ALA A 656 1.19 3.95 -23.53
N VAL A 657 2.13 4.05 -24.47
CA VAL A 657 2.61 5.34 -25.03
C VAL A 657 1.57 6.01 -25.95
N LEU A 658 0.59 5.26 -26.46
CA LEU A 658 -0.51 5.78 -27.29
C LEU A 658 -1.77 6.16 -26.47
N ASP A 659 -1.63 6.33 -25.16
CA ASP A 659 -2.71 6.61 -24.19
C ASP A 659 -3.93 5.66 -24.32
N ARG A 660 -3.68 4.42 -24.77
CA ARG A 660 -4.69 3.36 -24.93
C ARG A 660 -4.17 2.02 -24.39
N PRO A 661 -4.06 1.87 -23.06
CA PRO A 661 -3.66 0.61 -22.44
C PRO A 661 -4.70 -0.50 -22.73
N LEU A 662 -4.44 -1.30 -23.76
CA LEU A 662 -5.28 -2.46 -24.15
C LEU A 662 -5.32 -3.58 -23.10
N ILE A 663 -4.47 -3.50 -22.07
CA ILE A 663 -4.34 -4.46 -20.98
C ILE A 663 -4.18 -3.64 -19.69
N THR A 664 -5.00 -3.94 -18.67
CA THR A 664 -4.91 -3.27 -17.35
C THR A 664 -3.57 -3.57 -16.66
N VAL A 665 -3.12 -2.65 -15.80
CA VAL A 665 -1.81 -2.78 -15.10
C VAL A 665 -1.69 -4.09 -14.30
N SER A 666 -2.76 -4.55 -13.65
CA SER A 666 -2.78 -5.85 -12.97
C SER A 666 -2.55 -7.04 -13.92
N ASN A 667 -3.08 -6.99 -15.15
CA ASN A 667 -2.92 -8.05 -16.13
C ASN A 667 -1.55 -7.97 -16.85
N SER A 668 -0.96 -6.77 -17.02
CA SER A 668 0.37 -6.63 -17.61
C SER A 668 1.48 -7.21 -16.74
N LYS A 669 1.23 -7.38 -15.42
CA LYS A 669 2.06 -8.22 -14.53
C LYS A 669 2.36 -9.60 -15.16
N ILE A 670 1.39 -10.24 -15.82
CA ILE A 670 1.58 -11.57 -16.44
C ILE A 670 2.67 -11.52 -17.53
N LEU A 671 2.71 -10.45 -18.33
CA LEU A 671 3.74 -10.28 -19.37
C LEU A 671 5.12 -10.02 -18.76
N LEU A 672 5.19 -9.11 -17.78
CA LEU A 672 6.43 -8.66 -17.15
C LEU A 672 7.05 -9.68 -16.18
N VAL A 673 6.24 -10.58 -15.64
CA VAL A 673 6.63 -11.58 -14.63
C VAL A 673 6.85 -12.97 -15.25
N LEU A 674 6.08 -13.33 -16.29
CA LEU A 674 6.20 -14.65 -16.94
C LEU A 674 6.99 -14.59 -18.26
N PHE A 675 6.61 -13.72 -19.20
CA PHE A 675 7.18 -13.73 -20.56
C PHE A 675 8.54 -13.02 -20.63
N TYR A 676 8.67 -11.84 -20.01
CA TYR A 676 9.91 -11.06 -20.01
C TYR A 676 11.14 -11.84 -19.49
N PRO A 677 11.06 -12.63 -18.39
CA PRO A 677 12.23 -13.38 -17.88
C PRO A 677 12.39 -14.80 -18.46
N LEU A 678 11.42 -15.29 -19.26
CA LEU A 678 11.44 -16.67 -19.78
C LEU A 678 12.66 -16.91 -20.69
N ASN A 679 13.12 -15.88 -21.39
CA ASN A 679 14.34 -15.91 -22.23
C ASN A 679 15.58 -16.28 -21.40
N SER A 680 15.83 -15.57 -20.30
CA SER A 680 16.96 -15.80 -19.38
C SER A 680 16.89 -17.16 -18.68
N CYS A 681 15.69 -17.70 -18.47
CA CYS A 681 15.49 -19.06 -18.00
C CYS A 681 15.76 -20.12 -19.09
N ALA A 682 15.43 -19.84 -20.35
CA ALA A 682 15.60 -20.77 -21.46
C ALA A 682 17.06 -20.92 -21.92
N ASN A 683 17.84 -19.85 -21.90
CA ASN A 683 19.21 -19.80 -22.43
C ASN A 683 20.13 -20.96 -21.95
N PRO A 684 20.24 -21.28 -20.64
CA PRO A 684 20.97 -22.45 -20.16
C PRO A 684 20.56 -23.79 -20.79
N PHE A 685 19.25 -24.02 -20.94
CA PHE A 685 18.72 -25.23 -21.56
C PHE A 685 18.99 -25.27 -23.05
N LEU A 686 18.92 -24.13 -23.75
CA LEU A 686 19.30 -24.03 -25.16
C LEU A 686 20.78 -24.38 -25.35
N TYR A 687 21.69 -23.89 -24.51
CA TYR A 687 23.11 -24.27 -24.57
C TYR A 687 23.33 -25.76 -24.29
N ALA A 688 22.69 -26.30 -23.24
CA ALA A 688 22.79 -27.71 -22.86
C ALA A 688 22.20 -28.66 -23.92
N ILE A 689 21.05 -28.33 -24.50
CA ILE A 689 20.39 -29.15 -25.52
C ILE A 689 21.17 -29.08 -26.82
N PHE A 690 21.61 -27.90 -27.26
CA PHE A 690 22.13 -27.74 -28.62
C PHE A 690 23.66 -27.84 -28.76
N THR A 691 24.44 -27.71 -27.68
CA THR A 691 25.91 -27.69 -27.77
C THR A 691 26.54 -29.00 -27.26
N LYS A 692 26.86 -29.93 -28.18
CA LYS A 692 27.53 -31.22 -27.84
C LYS A 692 28.82 -31.05 -27.02
N ALA A 693 29.59 -29.98 -27.24
CA ALA A 693 30.78 -29.68 -26.45
C ALA A 693 30.43 -29.31 -24.99
N PHE A 694 29.44 -28.43 -24.78
CA PHE A 694 28.97 -28.05 -23.44
C PHE A 694 28.40 -29.26 -22.68
N ARG A 695 27.67 -30.17 -23.36
CA ARG A 695 27.26 -31.46 -22.75
C ARG A 695 28.48 -32.26 -22.25
N GLY A 696 29.55 -32.33 -23.04
CA GLY A 696 30.81 -32.96 -22.65
C GLY A 696 31.44 -32.29 -21.42
N ASP A 697 31.58 -30.96 -21.44
CA ASP A 697 32.15 -30.18 -20.35
C ASP A 697 31.31 -30.32 -19.05
N VAL A 698 29.97 -30.35 -19.15
CA VAL A 698 29.06 -30.65 -18.03
C VAL A 698 29.28 -32.06 -17.47
N PHE A 699 29.38 -33.10 -18.31
CA PHE A 699 29.66 -34.46 -17.82
C PHE A 699 31.06 -34.58 -17.20
N ILE A 700 32.05 -33.84 -17.70
CA ILE A 700 33.39 -33.77 -17.11
C ILE A 700 33.33 -33.08 -15.74
N LEU A 701 32.58 -31.97 -15.60
CA LEU A 701 32.40 -31.29 -14.32
C LEU A 701 31.66 -32.18 -13.30
N LEU A 702 30.54 -32.82 -13.69
CA LEU A 702 29.83 -33.79 -12.85
C LEU A 702 30.74 -34.95 -12.41
N SER A 703 31.66 -35.42 -13.26
CA SER A 703 32.61 -36.46 -12.88
C SER A 703 33.67 -36.03 -11.86
N LYS A 704 33.96 -34.72 -11.74
CA LYS A 704 34.75 -34.17 -10.62
C LYS A 704 33.96 -34.16 -9.29
N VAL A 705 32.63 -34.16 -9.35
CA VAL A 705 31.71 -34.26 -8.19
C VAL A 705 31.26 -35.72 -7.95
N GLY A 706 31.92 -36.71 -8.59
CA GLY A 706 31.66 -38.14 -8.39
C GLY A 706 30.48 -38.73 -9.21
N LEU A 707 29.70 -37.92 -9.93
CA LEU A 707 28.55 -38.38 -10.70
C LEU A 707 28.90 -38.69 -12.16
N CYS A 708 28.35 -39.78 -12.69
CA CYS A 708 28.43 -40.18 -14.11
C CYS A 708 29.85 -40.38 -14.71
N GLN A 709 30.84 -40.85 -13.93
CA GLN A 709 32.22 -41.10 -14.39
C GLN A 709 32.34 -41.87 -15.73
N GLN A 710 31.56 -42.93 -15.95
CA GLN A 710 31.58 -43.69 -17.21
C GLN A 710 31.25 -42.83 -18.45
N ARG A 711 30.32 -41.88 -18.34
CA ARG A 711 29.96 -41.00 -19.48
C ARG A 711 31.04 -39.95 -19.77
N ALA A 712 31.74 -39.46 -18.74
CA ALA A 712 32.88 -38.57 -18.93
C ALA A 712 34.07 -39.25 -19.64
N GLN A 713 34.29 -40.55 -19.39
CA GLN A 713 35.32 -41.32 -20.09
C GLN A 713 35.00 -41.49 -21.60
N LEU A 714 33.73 -41.73 -21.97
CA LEU A 714 33.32 -41.79 -23.39
C LEU A 714 33.61 -40.48 -24.15
N PHE A 715 33.39 -39.31 -23.53
CA PHE A 715 33.74 -38.02 -24.14
C PHE A 715 35.27 -37.77 -24.21
N ARG A 716 36.07 -38.32 -23.28
CA ARG A 716 37.54 -38.33 -23.40
C ARG A 716 38.06 -39.27 -24.49
N GLY A 717 37.38 -40.38 -24.76
CA GLY A 717 37.81 -41.36 -25.77
C GLY A 717 37.77 -40.83 -27.22
N GLN A 718 36.79 -39.98 -27.54
CA GLN A 718 36.60 -39.47 -28.91
C GLN A 718 37.65 -38.44 -29.39
N THR A 719 38.52 -37.93 -28.51
CA THR A 719 39.48 -36.86 -28.85
C THR A 719 40.92 -37.30 -29.03
N VAL A 720 41.26 -38.58 -28.79
CA VAL A 720 42.65 -39.09 -28.85
C VAL A 720 42.98 -39.83 -30.14
N SER A 721 42.02 -40.54 -30.76
CA SER A 721 42.28 -41.38 -31.93
C SER A 721 42.30 -40.60 -33.26
N SER A 722 43.30 -39.73 -33.43
CA SER A 722 43.65 -39.16 -34.75
C SER A 722 45.08 -38.61 -34.82
N LYS A 723 46.09 -39.49 -34.79
CA LYS A 723 47.42 -39.24 -35.39
C LYS A 723 48.16 -40.56 -35.64
N GLY A 724 48.70 -40.69 -36.85
CA GLY A 724 49.03 -41.96 -37.48
C GLY A 724 50.14 -42.81 -36.85
N SER A 725 50.12 -44.08 -37.25
CA SER A 725 51.31 -44.92 -37.37
C SER A 725 51.38 -45.41 -38.82
N SER A 726 52.49 -45.14 -39.50
CA SER A 726 52.75 -45.58 -40.87
C SER A 726 53.70 -46.77 -40.85
N GLY A 727 53.20 -47.96 -41.20
CA GLY A 727 53.98 -49.20 -41.19
C GLY A 727 53.72 -50.03 -42.45
N THR A 728 54.75 -50.21 -43.27
CA THR A 728 54.68 -50.90 -44.57
C THR A 728 54.86 -52.41 -44.39
N SER A 729 53.99 -53.25 -44.99
CA SER A 729 54.41 -54.49 -45.70
C SER A 729 53.27 -55.25 -46.41
N GLN A 730 53.47 -55.41 -47.72
CA GLN A 730 53.09 -56.48 -48.65
C GLN A 730 52.12 -57.64 -48.26
N VAL A 731 51.23 -57.94 -49.22
CA VAL A 731 50.83 -59.31 -49.69
C VAL A 731 49.94 -60.12 -48.72
N ARG A 732 48.87 -60.83 -49.13
CA ARG A 732 48.58 -61.54 -50.39
C ARG A 732 47.11 -61.39 -50.82
N ARG A 733 46.80 -61.63 -52.10
CA ARG A 733 45.43 -61.97 -52.53
C ARG A 733 45.10 -63.38 -52.06
N ASP A 734 43.82 -63.62 -51.78
CA ASP A 734 43.13 -64.70 -52.49
C ASP A 734 41.70 -64.30 -52.87
N LYS A 735 41.03 -65.10 -53.71
CA LYS A 735 39.63 -64.92 -54.11
C LYS A 735 38.80 -66.12 -53.67
N ASP A 736 37.55 -65.88 -53.26
CA ASP A 736 36.48 -66.63 -53.91
C ASP A 736 35.13 -65.89 -53.96
N LYS A 737 34.18 -66.43 -54.73
CA LYS A 737 32.86 -65.84 -55.02
C LYS A 737 31.73 -66.54 -54.26
N VAL A 738 30.76 -65.76 -53.75
CA VAL A 738 29.31 -66.08 -53.87
C VAL A 738 28.52 -64.78 -54.09
N LYS A 739 27.47 -64.81 -54.92
CA LYS A 739 26.47 -63.73 -55.06
C LYS A 739 25.31 -63.93 -54.09
N LYS A 740 24.87 -62.86 -53.43
CA LYS A 740 23.47 -62.38 -53.46
C LYS A 740 23.40 -60.95 -52.90
N GLY A 741 22.40 -60.18 -53.32
CA GLY A 741 22.21 -58.79 -52.88
C GLY A 741 21.33 -58.70 -51.63
N GLY A 742 21.50 -57.62 -50.88
CA GLY A 742 20.62 -57.24 -49.77
C GLY A 742 20.54 -55.72 -49.67
N SER A 743 19.33 -55.18 -49.47
CA SER A 743 19.15 -53.76 -49.16
C SER A 743 19.42 -53.55 -47.68
N GLY A 744 20.38 -52.68 -47.35
CA GLY A 744 20.77 -52.36 -45.98
C GLY A 744 20.17 -51.03 -45.52
N GLY A 745 18.97 -51.05 -44.94
CA GLY A 745 18.52 -49.95 -44.10
C GLY A 745 19.33 -49.91 -42.80
N GLN A 746 19.75 -48.73 -42.35
CA GLN A 746 20.32 -48.58 -41.00
C GLN A 746 19.20 -48.32 -40.00
N GLU A 747 19.03 -49.23 -39.05
CA GLU A 747 18.12 -49.04 -37.91
C GLU A 747 18.59 -47.88 -37.02
N GLU A 748 17.69 -46.98 -36.68
CA GLU A 748 17.92 -46.03 -35.58
C GLU A 748 17.71 -46.75 -34.25
N VAL A 749 18.76 -46.82 -33.41
CA VAL A 749 18.64 -47.39 -32.05
C VAL A 749 18.12 -46.32 -31.08
N PRO A 750 16.90 -46.46 -30.52
CA PRO A 750 16.34 -45.46 -29.62
C PRO A 750 16.96 -45.57 -28.22
N ILE A 751 17.60 -44.50 -27.75
CA ILE A 751 18.13 -44.44 -26.37
C ILE A 751 17.03 -43.90 -25.44
N HIS A 752 16.33 -44.81 -24.77
CA HIS A 752 15.36 -44.49 -23.73
C HIS A 752 15.98 -43.64 -22.61
N LEU A 753 15.26 -42.61 -22.15
CA LEU A 753 15.52 -42.03 -20.84
C LEU A 753 15.16 -43.08 -19.78
N LYS A 754 16.13 -43.45 -18.95
CA LYS A 754 15.89 -44.17 -17.68
C LYS A 754 16.50 -43.34 -16.55
N MET A 755 15.65 -42.98 -15.60
CA MET A 755 15.98 -42.09 -14.48
C MET A 755 16.86 -42.84 -13.46
N CYS A 756 17.77 -42.14 -12.79
CA CYS A 756 18.59 -42.75 -11.73
C CYS A 756 17.75 -42.98 -10.48
N SER A 757 17.54 -44.24 -10.09
CA SER A 757 17.14 -44.58 -8.72
C SER A 757 18.38 -44.70 -7.83
N GLY A 758 18.24 -44.41 -6.54
CA GLY A 758 19.35 -44.29 -5.59
C GLY A 758 19.53 -45.47 -4.63
N HIS A 759 20.59 -45.37 -3.82
CA HIS A 759 21.06 -46.36 -2.82
C HIS A 759 21.60 -47.68 -3.42
N THR A 760 22.53 -48.38 -2.76
CA THR A 760 22.96 -48.28 -1.34
C THR A 760 24.49 -48.16 -1.19
N TYR A 761 24.94 -47.54 -0.11
CA TYR A 761 26.34 -47.55 0.35
C TYR A 761 26.75 -48.95 0.84
N HIS A 762 28.00 -49.36 0.59
CA HIS A 762 28.94 -49.63 1.69
C HIS A 762 30.40 -49.69 1.20
N GLN A 763 31.33 -49.30 2.07
CA GLN A 763 32.78 -49.52 1.93
C GLN A 763 33.11 -50.97 2.42
N ALA A 764 34.31 -51.54 2.27
CA ALA A 764 35.62 -50.90 2.20
C ALA A 764 36.76 -51.82 1.69
N VAL A 765 37.96 -51.22 1.59
CA VAL A 765 39.32 -51.83 1.61
C VAL A 765 39.76 -52.66 0.40
N CYS A 766 40.96 -52.32 -0.10
CA CYS A 766 41.76 -53.15 -1.00
C CYS A 766 42.80 -53.94 -0.19
N GLN A 767 43.13 -55.16 -0.62
CA GLN A 767 44.39 -55.79 -0.25
C GLN A 767 44.93 -56.62 -1.43
N GLN A 768 46.25 -56.60 -1.64
CA GLN A 768 46.92 -57.28 -2.76
C GLN A 768 47.54 -58.60 -2.29
N THR A 769 47.29 -59.68 -3.03
CA THR A 769 48.23 -60.78 -3.24
C THR A 769 47.89 -61.50 -4.56
N ASN A 770 48.81 -62.30 -5.07
CA ASN A 770 48.77 -62.89 -6.42
C ASN A 770 48.46 -64.43 -6.35
N PRO A 771 48.52 -65.23 -7.44
CA PRO A 771 47.66 -66.41 -7.66
C PRO A 771 48.20 -67.76 -7.10
N GLU A 772 47.62 -68.86 -7.62
CA GLU A 772 47.85 -70.30 -7.30
C GLU A 772 47.05 -70.81 -6.08
N GLU A 773 46.48 -72.03 -6.03
CA GLU A 773 46.30 -73.08 -7.06
C GLU A 773 45.10 -74.02 -6.76
N SER A 774 44.47 -74.58 -7.81
CA SER A 774 43.82 -75.91 -7.85
C SER A 774 42.50 -76.22 -7.07
N GLN A 775 41.81 -77.28 -7.55
CA GLN A 775 40.85 -78.20 -6.90
C GLN A 775 39.66 -77.61 -6.08
N SER A 776 38.39 -77.66 -6.50
CA SER A 776 37.49 -78.79 -6.85
C SER A 776 36.89 -79.59 -5.68
N LEU A 777 35.62 -79.33 -5.35
CA LEU A 777 34.53 -80.35 -5.36
C LEU A 777 33.13 -79.71 -5.23
N ASN A 778 32.09 -80.53 -5.45
CA ASN A 778 30.68 -80.14 -5.36
C ASN A 778 30.20 -80.06 -3.90
N THR A 779 29.36 -79.06 -3.59
CA THR A 779 27.93 -79.30 -3.24
C THR A 779 27.09 -78.05 -3.46
#